data_AF-A0A8T4MYT1-F1
#
_entry.id   AF-A0A8T4MYT1-F1
#
_cell.length_a   1.000
_cell.length_b   1.000
_cell.length_c   1.000
_cell.angle_alpha   90.00
_cell.angle_beta   90.00
_cell.angle_gamma   90.00
#
_symmetry.space_group_name_H-M   'P 1'
#
loop_
_entity.id
_entity.type
_entity.pdbx_description
1 polymer ?
#
loop_
_entity_poly.entity_id
_entity_poly.type
_entity_poly.pdbx_seq_one_letter_code
_entity_poly.pdbx_strand_id
1 'polypeptide(L)'
;MRLNKTFIVVLFILFFMSIVISLTLEEERKLRNQGFEFEKSFKLGEREFSQNDNSKKGFAQVVDDHTFLTRNIKIETNDIIVKTAEKDTHVIFTKGDFSSKYTNYIQIYEENGIKKVIINGKEIKVKKAREKPAFVVDDSGELKEGTIFKSVKDNYNLNGYSIDLLEDSEIQYLEDRIIASVPTGTFIDPSVEDVNKVKGILQVKTQGIGYLETKGGKLWMLLKGVEFGETNIFYAVDNIKGNKKFVSYIEDQVGMFYDQQFNEEFTFVNIRAGTDNPKMYLVFDNDPVLKEPYVLVTQKRIGSVSYNGEGAIITILRGNRIGAGSNANGGNDLEIGKKSLSFYAKNGYAVLIKNSEGKIPTLLISGESFYGPDKKTFYIDGKEIYYKDNPEIQWATHGEGTVALQTIFMDKQGNRLKDVDYFSTNENNYVLVPAGKLKGDLEYYVGEKGTVVSSNLAFNQLTPRARKTFSELAEEEQTQLTQNLQQQGGIAALEVQLANIEEKRSPFKASVSLGGCTGTIVGYKGNKAYVITAAHCVRGVGKREDVWLNSLNKKSGSPGGGPYLPGRVVAVSNADVALVEIPLTDDVRQRGYIKIPSNPGYAQTGDKVLRIGCTTGNVACTVRSVSNRIGENSITTSSRPSPIPGDSGGGLFKGKYIVGVTQQYAGRWSSWGGYGNLRSIHRLLDKNEYSFLYKIIFIFMENSYLMILLLLLHNNKK
;
A
#
# COMPACT_ATOMS: atom_id res chain seq x y z
N MET A 1 -40.97 43.77 -60.35
CA MET A 1 -40.92 43.31 -58.94
C MET A 1 -40.15 44.36 -58.16
N ARG A 2 -40.75 44.89 -57.09
CA ARG A 2 -40.34 46.13 -56.41
C ARG A 2 -38.95 46.03 -55.78
N LEU A 3 -38.15 47.08 -55.96
CA LEU A 3 -37.05 47.45 -55.07
C LEU A 3 -37.56 47.57 -53.63
N ASN A 4 -36.80 47.09 -52.65
CA ASN A 4 -36.62 47.89 -51.44
C ASN A 4 -35.26 47.69 -50.77
N LYS A 5 -34.73 48.82 -50.32
CA LYS A 5 -33.44 49.07 -49.69
C LYS A 5 -33.38 48.42 -48.31
N THR A 6 -32.40 47.55 -48.08
CA THR A 6 -31.87 47.28 -46.73
C THR A 6 -30.41 46.80 -46.82
N PHE A 7 -29.59 47.64 -47.43
CA PHE A 7 -28.18 47.77 -47.06
C PHE A 7 -28.15 48.94 -46.07
N ILE A 8 -27.50 48.77 -44.91
CA ILE A 8 -27.23 49.74 -43.82
C ILE A 8 -27.84 49.32 -42.45
N VAL A 9 -26.91 49.11 -41.50
CA VAL A 9 -27.02 48.93 -40.03
C VAL A 9 -27.38 47.54 -39.48
N VAL A 10 -26.39 46.65 -39.45
CA VAL A 10 -26.12 45.79 -38.28
C VAL A 10 -24.65 46.01 -37.91
N LEU A 11 -24.35 45.94 -36.61
CA LEU A 11 -23.03 46.14 -35.98
C LEU A 11 -22.62 47.59 -35.62
N PHE A 12 -23.42 48.27 -34.80
CA PHE A 12 -22.86 49.18 -33.78
C PHE A 12 -22.47 48.32 -32.57
N ILE A 13 -21.37 47.57 -32.67
CA ILE A 13 -20.58 47.25 -31.47
C ILE A 13 -19.85 48.56 -31.18
N LEU A 14 -20.23 49.22 -30.10
CA LEU A 14 -19.54 50.37 -29.52
C LEU A 14 -18.11 49.93 -29.14
N PHE A 15 -17.21 49.88 -30.11
CA PHE A 15 -15.82 50.19 -29.87
C PHE A 15 -15.78 51.65 -29.45
N PHE A 16 -15.82 51.91 -28.14
CA PHE A 16 -15.26 53.14 -27.60
C PHE A 16 -13.75 53.09 -27.88
N MET A 17 -13.37 53.42 -29.12
CA MET A 17 -12.03 53.90 -29.41
C MET A 17 -11.91 55.22 -28.64
N SER A 18 -11.28 55.17 -27.46
CA SER A 18 -10.91 56.37 -26.74
C SER A 18 -10.04 57.21 -27.67
N ILE A 19 -10.61 58.29 -28.21
CA ILE A 19 -9.87 59.24 -29.02
C ILE A 19 -8.85 59.87 -28.07
N VAL A 20 -7.58 59.50 -28.24
CA VAL A 20 -6.46 60.10 -27.51
C VAL A 20 -6.26 61.50 -28.08
N ILE A 21 -6.43 62.53 -27.25
CA ILE A 21 -6.35 63.93 -27.66
C ILE A 21 -5.04 64.54 -27.15
N SER A 22 -4.44 65.40 -27.96
CA SER A 22 -3.33 66.26 -27.51
C SER A 22 -3.89 67.41 -26.67
N LEU A 23 -3.32 67.62 -25.48
CA LEU A 23 -3.72 68.72 -24.60
C LEU A 23 -3.47 70.08 -25.26
N THR A 24 -4.37 71.03 -25.03
CA THR A 24 -4.15 72.44 -25.37
C THR A 24 -3.14 73.08 -24.40
N LEU A 25 -2.51 74.19 -24.80
CA LEU A 25 -1.59 74.97 -23.96
C LEU A 25 -2.20 75.36 -22.60
N GLU A 26 -3.51 75.66 -22.54
CA GLU A 26 -4.20 75.99 -21.29
C GLU A 26 -4.38 74.75 -20.40
N GLU A 27 -4.73 73.60 -20.99
CA GLU A 27 -4.87 72.34 -20.27
C GLU A 27 -3.53 71.83 -19.73
N GLU A 28 -2.44 71.95 -20.51
CA GLU A 28 -1.08 71.67 -20.02
C GLU A 28 -0.70 72.56 -18.84
N ARG A 29 -1.08 73.85 -18.88
CA ARG A 29 -0.83 74.79 -17.79
C ARG A 29 -1.64 74.45 -16.54
N LYS A 30 -2.90 74.01 -16.70
CA LYS A 30 -3.76 73.53 -15.59
C LYS A 30 -3.19 72.25 -14.99
N LEU A 31 -2.82 71.29 -15.83
CA LEU A 31 -2.18 70.03 -15.43
C LEU A 31 -0.93 70.25 -14.57
N ARG A 32 -0.11 71.27 -14.88
CA ARG A 32 1.12 71.60 -14.13
C ARG A 32 0.88 72.41 -12.86
N ASN A 33 -0.06 73.34 -12.84
CA ASN A 33 -0.16 74.34 -11.76
C ASN A 33 -1.31 74.11 -10.78
N GLN A 34 -2.42 73.49 -11.22
CA GLN A 34 -3.68 73.45 -10.47
C GLN A 34 -4.31 72.05 -10.40
N GLY A 35 -3.91 71.14 -11.30
CA GLY A 35 -4.60 69.88 -11.54
C GLY A 35 -5.63 70.00 -12.66
N PHE A 36 -5.85 68.90 -13.37
CA PHE A 36 -6.65 68.81 -14.58
C PHE A 36 -7.65 67.66 -14.46
N GLU A 37 -8.94 67.99 -14.53
CA GLU A 37 -10.02 67.01 -14.62
C GLU A 37 -10.37 66.74 -16.09
N PHE A 38 -10.57 65.48 -16.45
CA PHE A 38 -10.77 65.08 -17.84
C PHE A 38 -11.69 63.87 -17.99
N GLU A 39 -12.36 63.81 -19.15
CA GLU A 39 -13.21 62.69 -19.56
C GLU A 39 -12.65 61.93 -20.76
N LYS A 40 -11.80 62.58 -21.57
CA LYS A 40 -11.18 61.96 -22.75
C LYS A 40 -9.73 61.64 -22.47
N SER A 41 -9.25 60.52 -23.02
CA SER A 41 -7.87 60.11 -22.86
C SER A 41 -6.90 61.14 -23.47
N PHE A 42 -5.74 61.32 -22.84
CA PHE A 42 -4.67 62.16 -23.36
C PHE A 42 -3.30 61.50 -23.14
N LYS A 43 -2.27 62.00 -23.84
CA LYS A 43 -0.88 61.53 -23.68
C LYS A 43 0.02 62.61 -23.12
N LEU A 44 0.96 62.19 -22.28
CA LEU A 44 2.07 63.03 -21.81
C LEU A 44 3.36 62.21 -21.85
N GLY A 45 4.19 62.48 -22.87
CA GLY A 45 5.32 61.62 -23.23
C GLY A 45 4.84 60.22 -23.62
N GLU A 46 5.50 59.19 -23.08
CA GLU A 46 5.18 57.76 -23.33
C GLU A 46 4.02 57.21 -22.48
N ARG A 47 3.26 58.10 -21.80
CA ARG A 47 2.21 57.72 -20.85
C ARG A 47 0.86 58.18 -21.38
N GLU A 48 -0.09 57.25 -21.42
CA GLU A 48 -1.48 57.51 -21.76
C GLU A 48 -2.32 57.55 -20.48
N PHE A 49 -3.10 58.61 -20.31
CA PHE A 49 -3.98 58.85 -19.18
C PHE A 49 -5.42 58.73 -19.65
N SER A 50 -6.24 57.98 -18.92
CA SER A 50 -7.66 57.75 -19.20
C SER A 50 -8.45 57.61 -17.91
N GLN A 51 -9.77 57.77 -17.95
CA GLN A 51 -10.63 57.50 -16.79
C GLN A 51 -10.55 56.02 -16.40
N ASN A 52 -10.49 55.72 -15.11
CA ASN A 52 -10.61 54.35 -14.62
C ASN A 52 -12.08 53.89 -14.60
N ASP A 53 -12.96 54.75 -14.07
CA ASP A 53 -14.41 54.63 -14.10
C ASP A 53 -15.01 55.72 -14.98
N ASN A 54 -15.70 55.32 -16.05
CA ASN A 54 -16.31 56.24 -17.02
C ASN A 54 -17.48 57.07 -16.44
N SER A 55 -17.99 56.71 -15.25
CA SER A 55 -19.05 57.47 -14.57
C SER A 55 -18.54 58.73 -13.87
N LYS A 56 -17.22 58.89 -13.72
CA LYS A 56 -16.60 60.00 -13.00
C LYS A 56 -15.41 60.56 -13.77
N LYS A 57 -15.09 61.84 -13.58
CA LYS A 57 -13.93 62.47 -14.22
C LYS A 57 -12.63 61.90 -13.66
N GLY A 58 -11.63 61.72 -14.52
CA GLY A 58 -10.26 61.45 -14.08
C GLY A 58 -9.62 62.76 -13.64
N PHE A 59 -8.70 62.71 -12.68
CA PHE A 59 -7.92 63.86 -12.25
C PHE A 59 -6.43 63.54 -12.28
N ALA A 60 -5.63 64.44 -12.83
CA ALA A 60 -4.17 64.38 -12.79
C ALA A 60 -3.57 65.76 -12.49
N GLN A 61 -2.47 65.79 -11.75
CA GLN A 61 -1.63 66.97 -11.57
C GLN A 61 -0.16 66.55 -11.63
N VAL A 62 0.64 67.27 -12.41
CA VAL A 62 2.10 67.09 -12.43
C VAL A 62 2.67 67.74 -11.15
N VAL A 63 3.29 66.94 -10.30
CA VAL A 63 3.99 67.41 -9.10
C VAL A 63 5.44 67.73 -9.43
N ASP A 64 6.08 66.86 -10.21
CA ASP A 64 7.41 67.03 -10.80
C ASP A 64 7.53 66.18 -12.08
N ASP A 65 8.70 66.16 -12.73
CA ASP A 65 8.92 65.46 -14.01
C ASP A 65 8.64 63.95 -13.98
N HIS A 66 8.56 63.35 -12.78
CA HIS A 66 8.37 61.92 -12.59
C HIS A 66 7.20 61.57 -11.67
N THR A 67 6.51 62.55 -11.10
CA THR A 67 5.47 62.36 -10.09
C THR A 67 4.15 63.02 -10.50
N PHE A 68 3.08 62.24 -10.41
CA PHE A 68 1.72 62.68 -10.71
C PHE A 68 0.82 62.46 -9.50
N LEU A 69 0.09 63.48 -9.07
CA LEU A 69 -1.03 63.32 -8.16
C LEU A 69 -2.27 62.95 -8.97
N THR A 70 -2.98 61.88 -8.59
CA THR A 70 -4.04 61.31 -9.42
C THR A 70 -5.25 60.86 -8.62
N ARG A 71 -6.43 60.90 -9.26
CA ARG A 71 -7.69 60.28 -8.81
C ARG A 71 -8.45 59.70 -10.01
N ASN A 72 -9.07 58.54 -9.82
CA ASN A 72 -9.88 57.83 -10.81
C ASN A 72 -9.19 57.69 -12.18
N ILE A 73 -7.89 57.32 -12.18
CA ILE A 73 -7.08 57.33 -13.40
C ILE A 73 -6.62 55.93 -13.77
N LYS A 74 -6.61 55.64 -15.07
CA LYS A 74 -5.83 54.58 -15.69
C LYS A 74 -4.64 55.24 -16.40
N ILE A 75 -3.43 54.95 -15.93
CA ILE A 75 -2.17 55.31 -16.58
C ILE A 75 -1.62 54.07 -17.26
N GLU A 76 -1.43 54.16 -18.57
CA GLU A 76 -0.84 53.10 -19.38
C GLU A 76 0.50 53.56 -19.95
N THR A 77 1.55 52.80 -19.69
CA THR A 77 2.88 52.98 -20.30
C THR A 77 3.10 51.90 -21.37
N ASN A 78 4.31 51.85 -21.92
CA ASN A 78 4.72 50.77 -22.83
C ASN A 78 4.76 49.38 -22.16
N ASP A 79 4.85 49.32 -20.83
CA ASP A 79 5.16 48.11 -20.08
C ASP A 79 4.28 47.85 -18.85
N ILE A 80 3.46 48.79 -18.39
CA ILE A 80 2.60 48.63 -17.22
C ILE A 80 1.30 49.41 -17.36
N ILE A 81 0.25 48.93 -16.70
CA ILE A 81 -1.01 49.65 -16.51
C ILE A 81 -1.20 49.85 -15.01
N VAL A 82 -1.49 51.07 -14.60
CA VAL A 82 -1.85 51.41 -13.21
C VAL A 82 -3.20 52.08 -13.17
N LYS A 83 -4.08 51.58 -12.31
CA LYS A 83 -5.44 52.09 -12.10
C LYS A 83 -5.58 52.53 -10.65
N THR A 84 -5.85 53.82 -10.43
CA THR A 84 -6.08 54.39 -9.10
C THR A 84 -7.57 54.59 -8.83
N ALA A 85 -7.91 54.60 -7.54
CA ALA A 85 -9.25 54.87 -7.05
C ALA A 85 -9.50 56.39 -6.91
N GLU A 86 -10.60 56.80 -6.26
CA GLU A 86 -10.99 58.20 -6.12
C GLU A 86 -10.11 59.00 -5.15
N LYS A 87 -9.35 58.28 -4.31
CA LYS A 87 -8.43 58.89 -3.36
C LYS A 87 -7.16 59.40 -4.03
N ASP A 88 -6.71 60.56 -3.56
CA ASP A 88 -5.43 61.18 -3.93
C ASP A 88 -4.27 60.18 -3.78
N THR A 89 -3.71 59.80 -4.93
CA THR A 89 -2.62 58.83 -5.05
C THR A 89 -1.49 59.40 -5.89
N HIS A 90 -0.28 59.41 -5.34
CA HIS A 90 0.93 59.83 -6.07
C HIS A 90 1.47 58.67 -6.90
N VAL A 91 1.49 58.80 -8.23
CA VAL A 91 2.10 57.83 -9.14
C VAL A 91 3.47 58.34 -9.57
N ILE A 92 4.52 57.58 -9.26
CA ILE A 92 5.92 58.01 -9.35
C ILE A 92 6.68 57.07 -10.27
N PHE A 93 7.40 57.60 -11.26
CA PHE A 93 8.12 56.82 -12.28
C PHE A 93 9.64 56.87 -12.13
N THR A 94 10.13 57.13 -10.91
CA THR A 94 11.57 57.21 -10.62
C THR A 94 11.93 56.46 -9.34
N LYS A 95 13.20 56.07 -9.22
CA LYS A 95 13.74 55.43 -8.02
C LYS A 95 13.97 56.47 -6.91
N GLY A 96 13.62 56.11 -5.68
CA GLY A 96 13.74 56.97 -4.49
C GLY A 96 12.96 56.40 -3.31
N ASP A 97 13.13 57.00 -2.13
CA ASP A 97 12.31 56.73 -0.95
C ASP A 97 11.25 57.83 -0.80
N PHE A 98 9.98 57.43 -0.86
CA PHE A 98 8.84 58.33 -0.78
C PHE A 98 7.91 58.02 0.39
N SER A 99 8.27 57.04 1.23
CA SER A 99 7.46 56.55 2.34
C SER A 99 7.17 57.62 3.40
N SER A 100 8.11 58.53 3.61
CA SER A 100 7.96 59.68 4.53
C SER A 100 7.29 60.90 3.88
N LYS A 101 7.21 60.94 2.54
CA LYS A 101 6.70 62.09 1.79
C LYS A 101 5.22 61.96 1.45
N TYR A 102 4.75 60.75 1.13
CA TYR A 102 3.39 60.51 0.67
C TYR A 102 2.72 59.38 1.44
N THR A 103 1.45 59.59 1.78
CA THR A 103 0.63 58.59 2.48
C THR A 103 0.09 57.52 1.54
N ASN A 104 -0.34 57.90 0.33
CA ASN A 104 -0.75 56.95 -0.72
C ASN A 104 0.10 57.19 -1.97
N TYR A 105 0.86 56.18 -2.37
CA TYR A 105 1.68 56.26 -3.56
C TYR A 105 1.88 54.90 -4.23
N ILE A 106 2.08 54.97 -5.55
CA ILE A 106 2.50 53.87 -6.39
C ILE A 106 3.78 54.32 -7.07
N GLN A 107 4.89 53.65 -6.79
CA GLN A 107 6.17 53.92 -7.40
C GLN A 107 6.54 52.80 -8.36
N ILE A 108 6.97 53.16 -9.56
CA ILE A 108 7.27 52.23 -10.64
C ILE A 108 8.63 52.60 -11.22
N TYR A 109 9.57 51.66 -11.18
CA TYR A 109 10.87 51.84 -11.83
C TYR A 109 11.45 50.50 -12.25
N GLU A 110 12.54 50.56 -13.02
CA GLU A 110 13.28 49.38 -13.45
C GLU A 110 14.65 49.38 -12.80
N GLU A 111 15.07 48.21 -12.32
CA GLU A 111 16.38 48.00 -11.72
C GLU A 111 16.89 46.62 -12.16
N ASN A 112 18.07 46.59 -12.80
CA ASN A 112 18.69 45.37 -13.31
C ASN A 112 17.77 44.53 -14.22
N GLY A 113 16.95 45.20 -15.06
CA GLY A 113 16.01 44.53 -15.97
C GLY A 113 14.74 43.98 -15.29
N ILE A 114 14.54 44.22 -14.00
CA ILE A 114 13.35 43.85 -13.25
C ILE A 114 12.51 45.09 -12.99
N LYS A 115 11.21 45.02 -13.28
CA LYS A 115 10.27 46.08 -12.92
C LYS A 115 9.88 45.95 -11.45
N LYS A 116 9.93 47.06 -10.74
CA LYS A 116 9.54 47.17 -9.33
C LYS A 116 8.33 48.09 -9.23
N VAL A 117 7.30 47.60 -8.56
CA VAL A 117 6.06 48.33 -8.27
C VAL A 117 5.93 48.38 -6.75
N ILE A 118 6.11 49.55 -6.17
CA ILE A 118 6.00 49.78 -4.73
C ILE A 118 4.67 50.47 -4.46
N ILE A 119 3.82 49.83 -3.68
CA ILE A 119 2.50 50.37 -3.30
C ILE A 119 2.52 50.59 -1.79
N ASN A 120 2.51 51.84 -1.35
CA ASN A 120 2.57 52.22 0.07
C ASN A 120 3.70 51.48 0.84
N GLY A 121 4.88 51.40 0.24
CA GLY A 121 6.06 50.74 0.81
C GLY A 121 6.15 49.23 0.57
N LYS A 122 5.10 48.58 0.05
CA LYS A 122 5.14 47.15 -0.31
C LYS A 122 5.69 46.97 -1.72
N GLU A 123 6.88 46.40 -1.85
CA GLU A 123 7.53 46.13 -3.14
C GLU A 123 6.95 44.86 -3.79
N ILE A 124 6.62 44.96 -5.07
CA ILE A 124 6.23 43.86 -5.94
C ILE A 124 7.17 43.88 -7.14
N LYS A 125 7.94 42.81 -7.30
CA LYS A 125 8.81 42.62 -8.46
C LYS A 125 8.03 41.93 -9.55
N VAL A 126 8.10 42.45 -10.77
CA VAL A 126 7.38 41.88 -11.91
C VAL A 126 8.29 41.70 -13.11
N LYS A 127 8.07 40.58 -13.80
CA LYS A 127 8.77 40.26 -15.03
C LYS A 127 8.13 41.03 -16.18
N LYS A 128 8.96 41.51 -17.10
CA LYS A 128 8.49 42.10 -18.34
C LYS A 128 7.80 41.03 -19.18
N ALA A 129 6.55 41.26 -19.54
CA ALA A 129 5.73 40.33 -20.30
C ALA A 129 5.19 40.97 -21.58
N ARG A 130 4.71 40.14 -22.51
CA ARG A 130 4.06 40.61 -23.75
C ARG A 130 2.74 41.32 -23.44
N GLU A 131 1.99 40.79 -22.48
CA GLU A 131 0.83 41.46 -21.90
C GLU A 131 1.29 42.36 -20.77
N LYS A 132 0.79 43.60 -20.73
CA LYS A 132 1.20 44.60 -19.73
C LYS A 132 0.62 44.18 -18.37
N PRO A 133 1.45 44.02 -17.33
CA PRO A 133 0.96 43.90 -15.96
C PRO A 133 0.01 45.05 -15.63
N ALA A 134 -1.13 44.72 -15.04
CA ALA A 134 -2.13 45.68 -14.61
C ALA A 134 -2.19 45.70 -13.09
N PHE A 135 -2.05 46.88 -12.50
CA PHE A 135 -2.15 47.08 -11.06
C PHE A 135 -3.37 47.94 -10.77
N VAL A 136 -4.30 47.38 -10.01
CA VAL A 136 -5.53 48.06 -9.62
C VAL A 136 -5.52 48.23 -8.12
N VAL A 137 -5.51 49.48 -7.66
CA VAL A 137 -5.54 49.79 -6.24
C VAL A 137 -6.91 50.32 -5.81
N ASP A 138 -7.27 50.05 -4.56
CA ASP A 138 -8.44 50.64 -3.91
C ASP A 138 -8.11 51.96 -3.18
N ASP A 139 -9.10 52.54 -2.51
CA ASP A 139 -8.92 53.77 -1.72
C ASP A 139 -8.06 53.57 -0.46
N SER A 140 -7.80 52.32 -0.04
CA SER A 140 -6.83 52.04 1.01
C SER A 140 -5.39 51.95 0.49
N GLY A 141 -5.22 51.92 -0.84
CA GLY A 141 -3.94 51.69 -1.49
C GLY A 141 -3.50 50.23 -1.39
N GLU A 142 -4.45 49.30 -1.36
CA GLU A 142 -4.20 47.87 -1.47
C GLU A 142 -4.59 47.36 -2.86
N LEU A 143 -3.98 46.26 -3.29
CA LEU A 143 -4.32 45.59 -4.53
C LEU A 143 -5.74 45.01 -4.47
N LYS A 144 -6.50 45.18 -5.54
CA LYS A 144 -7.85 44.62 -5.68
C LYS A 144 -8.08 43.94 -7.02
N GLU A 145 -9.31 43.49 -7.22
CA GLU A 145 -9.82 42.84 -8.43
C GLU A 145 -9.33 43.54 -9.71
N GLY A 146 -8.88 42.71 -10.66
CA GLY A 146 -8.35 43.16 -11.95
C GLY A 146 -6.84 43.39 -11.94
N THR A 147 -6.16 43.24 -10.80
CA THR A 147 -4.69 43.19 -10.75
C THR A 147 -4.18 41.89 -11.35
N ILE A 148 -3.32 41.97 -12.36
CA ILE A 148 -2.72 40.82 -13.05
C ILE A 148 -1.25 41.11 -13.34
N PHE A 149 -0.35 40.20 -12.96
CA PHE A 149 1.08 40.32 -13.27
C PHE A 149 1.81 38.97 -13.30
N LYS A 150 2.99 38.97 -13.93
CA LYS A 150 3.92 37.83 -13.88
C LYS A 150 5.04 38.07 -12.88
N SER A 151 5.30 37.09 -12.04
CA SER A 151 6.33 37.12 -11.01
C SER A 151 7.72 36.92 -11.60
N VAL A 152 8.71 37.51 -10.93
CA VAL A 152 10.07 36.99 -10.88
C VAL A 152 10.21 36.02 -9.71
N LYS A 153 11.27 35.21 -9.67
CA LYS A 153 11.55 34.33 -8.53
C LYS A 153 11.80 35.16 -7.25
N ASP A 154 10.85 35.14 -6.32
CA ASP A 154 10.92 35.88 -5.06
C ASP A 154 9.85 35.42 -4.06
N ASN A 155 9.93 35.91 -2.81
CA ASN A 155 8.85 35.80 -1.82
C ASN A 155 7.89 37.00 -1.95
N TYR A 156 6.60 36.73 -2.11
CA TYR A 156 5.57 37.75 -2.25
C TYR A 156 4.65 37.75 -1.03
N ASN A 157 4.36 38.94 -0.51
CA ASN A 157 3.33 39.14 0.52
C ASN A 157 2.04 39.65 -0.12
N LEU A 158 1.05 38.78 -0.28
CA LEU A 158 -0.22 39.06 -0.97
C LEU A 158 -1.37 38.80 0.01
N ASN A 159 -2.13 39.83 0.38
CA ASN A 159 -3.24 39.74 1.36
C ASN A 159 -2.92 38.93 2.64
N GLY A 160 -1.72 39.12 3.20
CA GLY A 160 -1.28 38.43 4.42
C GLY A 160 -0.72 37.02 4.19
N TYR A 161 -0.75 36.50 2.96
CA TYR A 161 -0.05 35.28 2.57
C TYR A 161 1.38 35.61 2.14
N SER A 162 2.37 34.91 2.69
CA SER A 162 3.74 34.89 2.19
C SER A 162 3.92 33.67 1.29
N ILE A 163 4.33 33.88 0.04
CA ILE A 163 4.36 32.86 -1.01
C ILE A 163 5.68 32.94 -1.78
N ASP A 164 6.43 31.85 -1.83
CA ASP A 164 7.62 31.73 -2.68
C ASP A 164 7.20 31.39 -4.12
N LEU A 165 7.21 32.38 -5.00
CA LEU A 165 6.81 32.20 -6.40
C LEU A 165 8.03 31.97 -7.29
N LEU A 166 7.87 31.09 -8.28
CA LEU A 166 8.84 30.91 -9.35
C LEU A 166 8.76 32.04 -10.38
N GLU A 167 9.80 32.16 -11.20
CA GLU A 167 9.74 33.01 -12.39
C GLU A 167 8.61 32.55 -13.32
N ASP A 168 7.94 33.52 -13.97
CA ASP A 168 6.81 33.29 -14.89
C ASP A 168 5.52 32.76 -14.25
N SER A 169 5.42 32.72 -12.91
CA SER A 169 4.11 32.49 -12.28
C SER A 169 3.20 33.69 -12.52
N GLU A 170 1.92 33.45 -12.78
CA GLU A 170 0.94 34.52 -13.02
C GLU A 170 0.06 34.71 -11.80
N ILE A 171 -0.08 35.95 -11.37
CA ILE A 171 -0.92 36.34 -10.23
C ILE A 171 -2.11 37.12 -10.75
N GLN A 172 -3.30 36.73 -10.32
CA GLN A 172 -4.56 37.40 -10.64
C GLN A 172 -5.35 37.64 -9.35
N TYR A 173 -5.77 38.88 -9.13
CA TYR A 173 -6.69 39.26 -8.06
C TYR A 173 -8.12 39.25 -8.59
N LEU A 174 -8.99 38.51 -7.90
CA LEU A 174 -10.44 38.49 -8.08
C LEU A 174 -11.12 39.04 -6.80
N GLU A 175 -12.44 39.20 -6.84
CA GLU A 175 -13.22 39.76 -5.74
C GLU A 175 -13.02 38.99 -4.41
N ASP A 176 -13.05 37.65 -4.44
CA ASP A 176 -12.99 36.79 -3.25
C ASP A 176 -11.66 36.03 -3.09
N ARG A 177 -10.79 36.04 -4.11
CA ARG A 177 -9.59 35.20 -4.15
C ARG A 177 -8.43 35.78 -4.95
N ILE A 178 -7.23 35.34 -4.60
CA ILE A 178 -6.00 35.51 -5.39
C ILE A 178 -5.71 34.17 -6.06
N ILE A 179 -5.52 34.18 -7.38
CA ILE A 179 -5.09 33.01 -8.14
C ILE A 179 -3.59 33.15 -8.44
N ALA A 180 -2.81 32.15 -8.03
CA ALA A 180 -1.42 31.97 -8.40
C ALA A 180 -1.29 30.79 -9.36
N SER A 181 -1.13 31.08 -10.65
CA SER A 181 -0.92 30.09 -11.70
C SER A 181 0.57 29.80 -11.85
N VAL A 182 1.00 28.62 -11.43
CA VAL A 182 2.42 28.21 -11.34
C VAL A 182 2.77 27.11 -12.36
N PRO A 183 4.04 26.95 -12.75
CA PRO A 183 4.47 25.84 -13.61
C PRO A 183 4.14 24.46 -13.03
N THR A 184 3.97 23.45 -13.88
CA THR A 184 3.80 22.07 -13.42
C THR A 184 5.01 21.59 -12.61
N GLY A 185 4.75 20.77 -11.59
CA GLY A 185 5.77 20.26 -10.68
C GLY A 185 6.29 21.29 -9.68
N THR A 186 5.62 22.44 -9.54
CA THR A 186 5.98 23.42 -8.53
C THR A 186 5.47 23.01 -7.16
N PHE A 187 6.33 23.10 -6.15
CA PHE A 187 5.95 23.07 -4.74
C PHE A 187 5.68 24.50 -4.25
N ILE A 188 4.49 24.75 -3.71
CA ILE A 188 4.13 26.03 -3.08
C ILE A 188 3.53 25.71 -1.69
N ASP A 189 4.16 26.21 -0.63
CA ASP A 189 3.69 26.11 0.76
C ASP A 189 3.58 27.52 1.36
N PRO A 190 2.45 28.21 1.14
CA PRO A 190 2.26 29.56 1.64
C PRO A 190 2.31 29.58 3.18
N SER A 191 2.81 30.67 3.74
CA SER A 191 2.81 30.90 5.19
C SER A 191 2.06 32.16 5.56
N VAL A 192 1.61 32.23 6.81
CA VAL A 192 0.86 33.36 7.36
C VAL A 192 1.46 33.74 8.71
N GLU A 193 1.96 34.96 8.83
CA GLU A 193 2.49 35.49 10.10
C GLU A 193 1.38 35.84 11.09
N ASP A 194 0.31 36.47 10.61
CA ASP A 194 -0.84 36.89 11.41
C ASP A 194 -2.14 36.55 10.67
N VAL A 195 -2.85 35.55 11.18
CA VAL A 195 -4.12 35.06 10.64
C VAL A 195 -5.22 36.13 10.61
N ASN A 196 -5.09 37.23 11.36
CA ASN A 196 -6.06 38.32 11.34
C ASN A 196 -5.85 39.30 10.18
N LYS A 197 -4.67 39.29 9.55
CA LYS A 197 -4.35 40.13 8.40
C LYS A 197 -4.67 39.47 7.07
N VAL A 198 -5.02 38.18 7.08
CA VAL A 198 -5.36 37.44 5.87
C VAL A 198 -6.70 37.89 5.31
N LYS A 199 -6.74 38.18 4.00
CA LYS A 199 -7.95 38.56 3.28
C LYS A 199 -8.19 37.64 2.07
N GLY A 200 -9.42 37.12 1.97
CA GLY A 200 -9.84 36.25 0.86
C GLY A 200 -9.15 34.88 0.85
N ILE A 201 -9.33 34.16 -0.24
CA ILE A 201 -8.76 32.82 -0.47
C ILE A 201 -7.53 32.93 -1.39
N LEU A 202 -6.48 32.15 -1.12
CA LEU A 202 -5.38 31.95 -2.07
C LEU A 202 -5.59 30.63 -2.81
N GLN A 203 -5.77 30.67 -4.12
CA GLN A 203 -5.83 29.50 -4.99
C GLN A 203 -4.50 29.35 -5.71
N VAL A 204 -3.77 28.27 -5.45
CA VAL A 204 -2.58 27.89 -6.23
C VAL A 204 -3.02 26.87 -7.27
N LYS A 205 -2.73 27.12 -8.56
CA LYS A 205 -3.08 26.20 -9.64
C LYS A 205 -1.97 26.05 -10.66
N THR A 206 -1.97 24.97 -11.43
CA THR A 206 -1.02 24.78 -12.54
C THR A 206 -1.37 25.63 -13.76
N GLN A 207 -0.34 26.06 -14.50
CA GLN A 207 -0.49 26.65 -15.84
C GLN A 207 -0.87 25.55 -16.84
N GLY A 208 -2.16 25.27 -16.97
CA GLY A 208 -2.70 24.19 -17.79
C GLY A 208 -2.73 22.83 -17.07
N ILE A 209 -2.93 21.76 -17.84
CA ILE A 209 -2.97 20.38 -17.32
C ILE A 209 -1.59 20.01 -16.77
N GLY A 210 -1.54 19.60 -15.50
CA GLY A 210 -0.29 19.29 -14.84
C GLY A 210 -0.47 18.80 -13.41
N TYR A 211 0.61 18.79 -12.65
CA TYR A 211 0.67 18.33 -11.26
C TYR A 211 1.31 19.39 -10.36
N LEU A 212 0.97 19.37 -9.07
CA LEU A 212 1.64 20.16 -8.04
C LEU A 212 2.47 19.24 -7.15
N GLU A 213 3.61 19.72 -6.67
CA GLU A 213 4.27 19.04 -5.55
C GLU A 213 3.63 19.49 -4.24
N THR A 214 3.42 18.56 -3.32
CA THR A 214 2.83 18.80 -2.00
C THR A 214 3.89 18.82 -0.91
N LYS A 215 3.55 19.35 0.28
CA LYS A 215 4.41 19.42 1.47
C LYS A 215 4.98 18.05 1.89
N GLY A 216 4.32 16.96 1.50
CA GLY A 216 4.80 15.59 1.70
C GLY A 216 5.86 15.11 0.69
N GLY A 217 6.30 15.95 -0.26
CA GLY A 217 7.25 15.62 -1.34
C GLY A 217 6.63 14.76 -2.45
N LYS A 218 5.34 14.98 -2.75
CA LYS A 218 4.50 14.05 -3.53
C LYS A 218 3.74 14.78 -4.61
N LEU A 219 3.53 14.11 -5.73
CA LEU A 219 2.90 14.72 -6.89
C LEU A 219 1.39 14.57 -6.76
N TRP A 220 0.70 15.70 -6.73
CA TRP A 220 -0.75 15.82 -6.68
C TRP A 220 -1.27 16.09 -8.09
N MET A 221 -2.30 15.34 -8.49
CA MET A 221 -2.95 15.48 -9.78
C MET A 221 -4.47 15.46 -9.64
N LEU A 222 -5.13 16.30 -10.42
CA LEU A 222 -6.57 16.34 -10.51
C LEU A 222 -7.10 15.49 -11.66
N LEU A 223 -8.12 14.66 -11.39
CA LEU A 223 -8.86 13.93 -12.41
C LEU A 223 -10.27 14.53 -12.57
N LYS A 224 -10.60 15.01 -13.77
CA LYS A 224 -11.90 15.57 -14.13
C LYS A 224 -12.64 14.59 -15.03
N GLY A 225 -13.43 13.70 -14.42
CA GLY A 225 -14.05 12.58 -15.13
C GLY A 225 -13.00 11.52 -15.49
N VAL A 226 -12.61 11.46 -16.77
CA VAL A 226 -11.58 10.52 -17.26
C VAL A 226 -10.31 11.20 -17.77
N GLU A 227 -10.25 12.54 -17.71
CA GLU A 227 -9.12 13.34 -18.19
C GLU A 227 -8.44 14.10 -17.05
N PHE A 228 -7.15 14.37 -17.19
CA PHE A 228 -6.42 15.21 -16.24
C PHE A 228 -6.78 16.68 -16.43
N GLY A 229 -6.91 17.41 -15.31
CA GLY A 229 -7.27 18.82 -15.29
C GLY A 229 -6.13 19.75 -14.85
N GLU A 230 -6.45 21.03 -14.75
CA GLU A 230 -5.61 21.99 -14.00
C GLU A 230 -5.65 21.62 -12.52
N THR A 231 -4.48 21.26 -11.99
CA THR A 231 -4.37 20.86 -10.60
C THR A 231 -4.34 22.10 -9.71
N ASN A 232 -5.13 22.11 -8.65
CA ASN A 232 -5.22 23.26 -7.74
C ASN A 232 -5.29 22.83 -6.26
N ILE A 233 -4.89 23.76 -5.38
CA ILE A 233 -5.03 23.69 -3.93
C ILE A 233 -5.46 25.07 -3.44
N PHE A 234 -6.44 25.11 -2.55
CA PHE A 234 -6.90 26.33 -1.90
C PHE A 234 -6.27 26.48 -0.52
N TYR A 235 -5.93 27.71 -0.17
CA TYR A 235 -5.40 28.13 1.12
C TYR A 235 -6.26 29.25 1.69
N ALA A 236 -6.64 29.13 2.96
CA ALA A 236 -7.47 30.13 3.62
C ALA A 236 -7.23 30.17 5.13
N VAL A 237 -7.71 31.23 5.78
CA VAL A 237 -7.91 31.25 7.22
C VAL A 237 -9.36 30.92 7.52
N ASP A 238 -9.61 29.76 8.12
CA ASP A 238 -10.95 29.26 8.45
C ASP A 238 -11.17 29.24 9.97
N ASN A 239 -12.43 29.30 10.41
CA ASN A 239 -12.78 29.31 11.82
C ASN A 239 -13.06 27.89 12.34
N ILE A 240 -12.07 27.27 12.98
CA ILE A 240 -12.12 25.87 13.42
C ILE A 240 -12.19 25.81 14.94
N LYS A 241 -13.35 25.39 15.46
CA LYS A 241 -13.69 25.39 16.90
C LYS A 241 -13.61 26.78 17.56
N GLY A 242 -13.96 27.84 16.85
CA GLY A 242 -13.88 29.22 17.37
C GLY A 242 -12.49 29.84 17.28
N ASN A 243 -11.50 29.14 16.71
CA ASN A 243 -10.15 29.65 16.49
C ASN A 243 -9.86 29.77 14.99
N LYS A 244 -9.36 30.93 14.56
CA LYS A 244 -8.85 31.12 13.21
C LYS A 244 -7.62 30.24 12.99
N LYS A 245 -7.66 29.40 11.95
CA LYS A 245 -6.55 28.54 11.55
C LYS A 245 -6.26 28.72 10.07
N PHE A 246 -4.98 28.79 9.74
CA PHE A 246 -4.51 28.66 8.36
C PHE A 246 -4.63 27.19 7.94
N VAL A 247 -5.30 26.94 6.82
CA VAL A 247 -5.65 25.61 6.33
C VAL A 247 -5.50 25.51 4.82
N SER A 248 -5.28 24.30 4.33
CA SER A 248 -5.35 23.94 2.92
C SER A 248 -6.49 22.97 2.67
N TYR A 249 -7.13 23.09 1.51
CA TYR A 249 -8.24 22.23 1.11
C TYR A 249 -8.37 22.15 -0.41
N ILE A 250 -9.16 21.18 -0.85
CA ILE A 250 -9.58 21.01 -2.24
C ILE A 250 -11.11 20.98 -2.29
N GLU A 251 -11.67 21.32 -3.44
CA GLU A 251 -13.13 21.30 -3.69
C GLU A 251 -13.51 20.31 -4.79
N ASP A 252 -12.52 19.85 -5.55
CA ASP A 252 -12.72 18.93 -6.67
C ASP A 252 -13.11 17.51 -6.22
N GLN A 253 -13.71 16.75 -7.14
CA GLN A 253 -14.28 15.44 -6.85
C GLN A 253 -13.22 14.34 -6.70
N VAL A 254 -12.18 14.29 -7.54
CA VAL A 254 -11.23 13.18 -7.56
C VAL A 254 -9.79 13.67 -7.55
N GLY A 255 -9.04 13.19 -6.57
CA GLY A 255 -7.65 13.52 -6.34
C GLY A 255 -6.73 12.31 -6.41
N MET A 256 -5.58 12.45 -7.07
CA MET A 256 -4.60 11.38 -7.21
C MET A 256 -3.23 11.82 -6.67
N PHE A 257 -2.59 10.94 -5.90
CA PHE A 257 -1.24 11.13 -5.39
C PHE A 257 -0.28 10.13 -6.00
N TYR A 258 0.82 10.64 -6.54
CA TYR A 258 1.91 9.88 -7.12
C TYR A 258 3.23 10.09 -6.36
N ASP A 259 4.12 9.11 -6.47
CA ASP A 259 5.52 9.30 -6.12
C ASP A 259 6.27 10.13 -7.18
N GLN A 260 7.55 10.39 -6.92
CA GLN A 260 8.42 11.17 -7.81
C GLN A 260 8.75 10.44 -9.13
N GLN A 261 8.41 9.15 -9.24
CA GLN A 261 8.55 8.33 -10.44
C GLN A 261 7.22 8.15 -11.19
N PHE A 262 6.17 8.89 -10.81
CA PHE A 262 4.81 8.79 -11.37
C PHE A 262 4.15 7.43 -11.16
N ASN A 263 4.49 6.71 -10.09
CA ASN A 263 3.69 5.57 -9.65
C ASN A 263 2.55 6.07 -8.75
N GLU A 264 1.33 5.67 -9.05
CA GLU A 264 0.16 6.00 -8.23
C GLU A 264 0.29 5.38 -6.84
N GLU A 265 0.22 6.19 -5.80
CA GLU A 265 0.23 5.73 -4.42
C GLU A 265 -1.18 5.54 -3.88
N PHE A 266 -2.06 6.51 -4.11
CA PHE A 266 -3.47 6.41 -3.75
C PHE A 266 -4.31 7.44 -4.51
N THR A 267 -5.56 7.10 -4.67
CA THR A 267 -6.61 7.99 -5.17
C THR A 267 -7.59 8.26 -4.04
N PHE A 268 -8.15 9.47 -3.99
CA PHE A 268 -9.28 9.75 -3.12
C PHE A 268 -10.42 10.43 -3.85
N VAL A 269 -11.64 10.18 -3.38
CA VAL A 269 -12.87 10.78 -3.87
C VAL A 269 -13.45 11.68 -2.78
N ASN A 270 -13.55 12.96 -3.10
CA ASN A 270 -14.30 13.94 -2.32
C ASN A 270 -15.78 13.85 -2.67
N ILE A 271 -16.50 13.05 -1.88
CA ILE A 271 -17.96 12.87 -1.98
C ILE A 271 -18.76 14.15 -1.70
N ARG A 272 -18.11 15.21 -1.19
CA ARG A 272 -18.74 16.51 -0.91
C ARG A 272 -18.66 17.46 -2.11
N ALA A 273 -17.94 17.10 -3.17
CA ALA A 273 -17.88 17.92 -4.37
C ALA A 273 -19.29 18.18 -4.94
N GLY A 274 -19.58 19.44 -5.25
CA GLY A 274 -20.91 19.87 -5.74
C GLY A 274 -21.98 20.08 -4.66
N THR A 275 -21.65 19.96 -3.38
CA THR A 275 -22.54 20.34 -2.25
C THR A 275 -22.34 21.79 -1.83
N ASP A 276 -23.19 22.30 -0.93
CA ASP A 276 -23.07 23.66 -0.35
C ASP A 276 -21.74 23.92 0.37
N ASN A 277 -21.03 22.86 0.78
CA ASN A 277 -19.69 22.96 1.36
C ASN A 277 -18.80 21.83 0.81
N PRO A 278 -18.15 22.07 -0.34
CA PRO A 278 -17.35 21.04 -1.03
C PRO A 278 -15.96 20.85 -0.44
N LYS A 279 -15.57 21.63 0.58
CA LYS A 279 -14.21 21.62 1.13
C LYS A 279 -13.84 20.26 1.71
N MET A 280 -12.77 19.68 1.19
CA MET A 280 -12.07 18.56 1.79
C MET A 280 -10.68 19.04 2.21
N TYR A 281 -10.44 19.15 3.52
CA TYR A 281 -9.17 19.68 4.02
C TYR A 281 -8.04 18.65 3.82
N LEU A 282 -6.83 19.17 3.62
CA LEU A 282 -5.61 18.36 3.53
C LEU A 282 -4.80 18.55 4.81
N VAL A 283 -4.34 17.45 5.40
CA VAL A 283 -3.53 17.48 6.63
C VAL A 283 -2.26 16.69 6.39
N PHE A 284 -1.12 17.38 6.45
CA PHE A 284 0.22 16.81 6.31
C PHE A 284 0.92 16.69 7.67
N ASP A 285 2.19 16.27 7.67
CA ASP A 285 3.00 16.17 8.87
C ASP A 285 3.11 17.52 9.61
N ASN A 286 2.85 17.51 10.92
CA ASN A 286 2.81 18.67 11.83
C ASN A 286 1.63 19.64 11.66
N ASP A 287 0.70 19.38 10.74
CA ASP A 287 -0.50 20.20 10.60
C ASP A 287 -1.48 19.92 11.78
N PRO A 288 -2.31 20.91 12.18
CA PRO A 288 -3.22 20.74 13.30
C PRO A 288 -4.37 19.77 12.99
N VAL A 289 -4.81 19.01 13.99
CA VAL A 289 -6.01 18.16 13.87
C VAL A 289 -7.27 19.02 13.70
N LEU A 290 -8.11 18.65 12.74
CA LEU A 290 -9.34 19.34 12.37
C LEU A 290 -10.57 18.55 12.87
N LYS A 291 -11.71 19.23 13.03
CA LYS A 291 -13.00 18.58 13.34
C LYS A 291 -13.78 18.24 12.07
N GLU A 292 -13.50 19.00 11.02
CA GLU A 292 -14.05 18.94 9.69
C GLU A 292 -13.49 17.72 8.94
N PRO A 293 -14.12 17.27 7.85
CA PRO A 293 -13.60 16.18 7.02
C PRO A 293 -12.24 16.51 6.40
N TYR A 294 -11.27 15.61 6.54
CA TYR A 294 -9.93 15.79 5.96
C TYR A 294 -9.30 14.48 5.45
N VAL A 295 -8.38 14.65 4.50
CA VAL A 295 -7.45 13.61 4.05
C VAL A 295 -6.13 13.79 4.79
N LEU A 296 -5.74 12.79 5.57
CA LEU A 296 -4.45 12.73 6.24
C LEU A 296 -3.41 12.14 5.28
N VAL A 297 -2.34 12.88 5.01
CA VAL A 297 -1.24 12.43 4.14
C VAL A 297 0.10 12.70 4.82
N THR A 298 0.70 11.67 5.42
CA THR A 298 2.01 11.78 6.07
C THR A 298 3.02 10.78 5.52
N GLN A 299 4.25 10.82 6.00
CA GLN A 299 5.25 9.79 5.68
C GLN A 299 4.84 8.37 6.13
N LYS A 300 4.05 8.27 7.21
CA LYS A 300 3.72 6.99 7.86
C LYS A 300 2.23 6.66 7.83
N ARG A 301 1.37 7.57 7.40
CA ARG A 301 -0.08 7.43 7.50
C ARG A 301 -0.79 7.99 6.26
N ILE A 302 -1.83 7.29 5.83
CA ILE A 302 -2.82 7.79 4.87
C ILE A 302 -4.19 7.56 5.51
N GLY A 303 -5.05 8.56 5.57
CA GLY A 303 -6.29 8.42 6.32
C GLY A 303 -7.45 9.29 5.84
N SER A 304 -8.65 8.75 5.98
CA SER A 304 -9.92 9.45 5.85
C SER A 304 -10.42 9.75 7.25
N VAL A 305 -10.63 11.02 7.58
CA VAL A 305 -11.07 11.42 8.91
C VAL A 305 -12.25 12.36 8.79
N SER A 306 -13.31 12.09 9.54
CA SER A 306 -14.49 12.95 9.61
C SER A 306 -15.23 12.66 10.90
N TYR A 307 -15.14 13.53 11.90
CA TYR A 307 -15.82 13.30 13.19
C TYR A 307 -17.33 13.57 13.12
N ASN A 308 -17.79 14.32 12.11
CA ASN A 308 -19.18 14.61 11.84
C ASN A 308 -19.39 14.61 10.30
N GLY A 309 -20.17 13.65 9.81
CA GLY A 309 -20.41 13.44 8.38
C GLY A 309 -19.41 12.49 7.74
N GLU A 310 -19.25 12.58 6.43
CA GLU A 310 -18.50 11.61 5.64
C GLU A 310 -17.13 12.17 5.20
N GLY A 311 -16.08 11.38 5.42
CA GLY A 311 -14.72 11.67 4.97
C GLY A 311 -14.51 11.23 3.51
N ALA A 312 -13.34 11.56 2.96
CA ALA A 312 -12.99 11.15 1.61
C ALA A 312 -12.91 9.62 1.49
N ILE A 313 -13.32 9.09 0.34
CA ILE A 313 -13.10 7.68 0.01
C ILE A 313 -11.67 7.52 -0.48
N ILE A 314 -10.87 6.68 0.17
CA ILE A 314 -9.48 6.45 -0.20
C ILE A 314 -9.36 5.07 -0.83
N THR A 315 -8.71 4.99 -1.99
CA THR A 315 -8.45 3.75 -2.73
C THR A 315 -6.94 3.57 -2.96
N ILE A 316 -6.43 2.39 -2.63
CA ILE A 316 -5.06 1.95 -2.92
C ILE A 316 -5.09 0.89 -4.04
N LEU A 317 -4.35 1.14 -5.13
CA LEU A 317 -4.34 0.28 -6.32
C LEU A 317 -2.99 -0.37 -6.64
N ARG A 318 -1.86 0.28 -6.31
CA ARG A 318 -0.51 -0.27 -6.52
C ARG A 318 0.38 0.13 -5.35
N GLY A 319 1.40 -0.69 -5.03
CA GLY A 319 2.27 -0.52 -3.85
C GLY A 319 2.50 0.94 -3.44
N ASN A 320 1.79 1.38 -2.41
CA ASN A 320 1.86 2.75 -1.90
C ASN A 320 3.05 2.92 -0.95
N ARG A 321 3.34 4.15 -0.48
CA ARG A 321 4.40 4.41 0.53
C ARG A 321 4.31 3.59 1.81
N ILE A 322 3.12 3.05 2.11
CA ILE A 322 2.82 2.26 3.31
C ILE A 322 3.13 0.77 3.05
N GLY A 323 3.24 0.33 1.79
CA GLY A 323 3.47 -1.06 1.43
C GLY A 323 2.20 -1.91 1.46
N ALA A 324 1.01 -1.30 1.38
CA ALA A 324 -0.26 -2.06 1.37
C ALA A 324 -0.44 -2.94 0.13
N GLY A 325 0.41 -2.77 -0.88
CA GLY A 325 0.46 -3.62 -2.06
C GLY A 325 1.73 -4.43 -2.22
N SER A 326 2.58 -4.52 -1.21
CA SER A 326 3.88 -5.19 -1.30
C SER A 326 3.85 -6.56 -0.62
N ASN A 327 4.53 -7.55 -1.20
CA ASN A 327 4.79 -8.83 -0.55
C ASN A 327 5.88 -8.70 0.53
N ALA A 328 6.15 -9.79 1.26
CA ALA A 328 7.14 -9.83 2.34
C ALA A 328 8.56 -9.39 1.93
N ASN A 329 8.89 -9.44 0.63
CA ASN A 329 10.17 -9.03 0.07
C ASN A 329 10.16 -7.59 -0.46
N GLY A 330 9.10 -6.82 -0.19
CA GLY A 330 8.93 -5.44 -0.66
C GLY A 330 8.51 -5.32 -2.14
N GLY A 331 8.42 -6.44 -2.87
CA GLY A 331 7.99 -6.46 -4.27
C GLY A 331 6.49 -6.21 -4.41
N ASN A 332 6.09 -5.58 -5.52
CA ASN A 332 4.68 -5.26 -5.78
C ASN A 332 3.87 -6.55 -6.01
N ASP A 333 2.83 -6.76 -5.20
CA ASP A 333 1.89 -7.89 -5.27
C ASP A 333 0.49 -7.44 -5.77
N LEU A 334 0.36 -6.16 -6.17
CA LEU A 334 -0.84 -5.58 -6.76
C LEU A 334 -0.75 -5.56 -8.29
N GLU A 335 -1.69 -6.27 -8.92
CA GLU A 335 -2.05 -6.11 -10.32
C GLU A 335 -3.33 -5.27 -10.41
N ILE A 336 -3.30 -4.21 -11.22
CA ILE A 336 -4.43 -3.29 -11.42
C ILE A 336 -5.67 -4.10 -11.83
N GLY A 337 -6.82 -3.80 -11.20
CA GLY A 337 -8.09 -4.48 -11.45
C GLY A 337 -8.24 -5.85 -10.78
N LYS A 338 -7.17 -6.43 -10.21
CA LYS A 338 -7.23 -7.72 -9.52
C LYS A 338 -7.25 -7.63 -8.01
N LYS A 339 -6.56 -6.66 -7.40
CA LYS A 339 -6.57 -6.46 -5.95
C LYS A 339 -6.78 -4.98 -5.64
N SER A 340 -7.49 -4.65 -4.57
CA SER A 340 -7.68 -3.25 -4.17
C SER A 340 -7.74 -3.10 -2.65
N LEU A 341 -7.71 -1.85 -2.19
CA LEU A 341 -8.01 -1.51 -0.81
C LEU A 341 -8.76 -0.20 -0.76
N SER A 342 -9.96 -0.20 -0.21
CA SER A 342 -10.78 1.01 -0.15
C SER A 342 -11.31 1.23 1.26
N PHE A 343 -11.28 2.46 1.74
CA PHE A 343 -11.81 2.80 3.06
C PHE A 343 -12.25 4.25 3.14
N TYR A 344 -13.23 4.48 4.01
CA TYR A 344 -13.59 5.84 4.42
C TYR A 344 -14.23 5.84 5.81
N ALA A 345 -14.14 6.99 6.46
CA ALA A 345 -14.75 7.21 7.76
C ALA A 345 -16.05 8.00 7.64
N LYS A 346 -17.03 7.64 8.46
CA LYS A 346 -18.28 8.38 8.65
C LYS A 346 -18.48 8.64 10.13
N ASN A 347 -18.35 9.87 10.62
CA ASN A 347 -18.37 10.14 12.06
C ASN A 347 -17.26 9.42 12.88
N GLY A 348 -16.05 9.30 12.32
CA GLY A 348 -14.88 8.71 12.94
C GLY A 348 -13.58 8.89 12.13
N TYR A 349 -12.75 7.85 12.08
CA TYR A 349 -11.53 7.84 11.28
C TYR A 349 -11.21 6.44 10.73
N ALA A 350 -10.56 6.41 9.57
CA ALA A 350 -9.98 5.23 8.96
C ALA A 350 -8.56 5.60 8.50
N VAL A 351 -7.53 5.10 9.18
CA VAL A 351 -6.13 5.51 8.99
C VAL A 351 -5.26 4.29 8.76
N LEU A 352 -4.69 4.19 7.57
CA LEU A 352 -3.70 3.20 7.17
C LEU A 352 -2.31 3.64 7.65
N ILE A 353 -1.59 2.76 8.34
CA ILE A 353 -0.32 3.04 9.03
C ILE A 353 0.79 2.11 8.53
N LYS A 354 1.97 2.69 8.32
CA LYS A 354 3.20 1.98 7.95
C LYS A 354 3.78 1.27 9.16
N ASN A 355 4.01 -0.04 9.04
CA ASN A 355 4.72 -0.82 10.04
C ASN A 355 6.23 -0.90 9.75
N SER A 356 6.99 -1.51 10.66
CA SER A 356 8.41 -1.79 10.43
C SER A 356 8.61 -2.56 9.13
N GLU A 357 9.73 -2.32 8.45
CA GLU A 357 10.07 -2.93 7.16
C GLU A 357 9.79 -4.45 7.11
N GLY A 358 9.12 -4.91 6.05
CA GLY A 358 8.72 -6.32 5.87
C GLY A 358 7.45 -6.76 6.62
N LYS A 359 6.80 -5.89 7.42
CA LYS A 359 5.51 -6.20 8.06
C LYS A 359 4.33 -5.62 7.28
N ILE A 360 3.21 -6.34 7.29
CA ILE A 360 1.95 -5.87 6.69
C ILE A 360 1.51 -4.53 7.33
N PRO A 361 0.89 -3.61 6.58
CA PRO A 361 0.32 -2.39 7.15
C PRO A 361 -0.83 -2.64 8.11
N THR A 362 -1.12 -1.64 8.94
CA THR A 362 -2.25 -1.66 9.87
C THR A 362 -3.25 -0.59 9.48
N LEU A 363 -4.53 -0.96 9.35
CA LEU A 363 -5.62 -0.03 9.23
C LEU A 363 -6.31 0.13 10.59
N LEU A 364 -6.28 1.34 11.14
CA LEU A 364 -7.05 1.70 12.32
C LEU A 364 -8.39 2.28 11.89
N ILE A 365 -9.48 1.74 12.43
CA ILE A 365 -10.84 2.21 12.17
C ILE A 365 -11.51 2.59 13.48
N SER A 366 -12.21 3.72 13.51
CA SER A 366 -13.02 4.18 14.63
C SER A 366 -14.30 4.86 14.15
N GLY A 367 -15.34 4.81 14.98
CA GLY A 367 -16.65 5.38 14.69
C GLY A 367 -17.42 4.56 13.67
N GLU A 368 -18.35 5.22 12.97
CA GLU A 368 -19.02 4.61 11.83
C GLU A 368 -18.04 4.64 10.63
N SER A 369 -17.86 3.54 9.92
CA SER A 369 -16.82 3.46 8.87
C SER A 369 -17.05 2.29 7.95
N PHE A 370 -16.49 2.39 6.74
CA PHE A 370 -16.50 1.32 5.77
C PHE A 370 -15.08 0.99 5.33
N TYR A 371 -14.84 -0.30 5.16
CA TYR A 371 -13.59 -0.83 4.67
C TYR A 371 -13.84 -2.00 3.72
N GLY A 372 -13.31 -1.88 2.51
CA GLY A 372 -13.40 -2.86 1.44
C GLY A 372 -12.01 -3.39 1.08
N PRO A 373 -11.61 -4.56 1.62
CA PRO A 373 -10.39 -5.25 1.19
C PRO A 373 -10.43 -5.73 -0.25
N ASP A 374 -11.62 -5.92 -0.83
CA ASP A 374 -11.85 -6.39 -2.20
C ASP A 374 -13.32 -6.10 -2.64
N LYS A 375 -14.03 -7.09 -3.20
CA LYS A 375 -15.50 -7.05 -3.43
C LYS A 375 -16.33 -7.19 -2.16
N LYS A 376 -15.73 -7.43 -1.00
CA LYS A 376 -16.41 -7.52 0.29
C LYS A 376 -16.32 -6.18 1.02
N THR A 377 -17.33 -5.89 1.82
CA THR A 377 -17.37 -4.66 2.61
C THR A 377 -17.63 -4.97 4.07
N PHE A 378 -16.83 -4.35 4.94
CA PHE A 378 -17.03 -4.30 6.37
C PHE A 378 -17.61 -2.94 6.71
N TYR A 379 -18.77 -2.97 7.37
CA TYR A 379 -19.37 -1.80 7.98
C TYR A 379 -19.16 -1.87 9.48
N ILE A 380 -18.63 -0.79 10.05
CA ILE A 380 -18.44 -0.64 11.48
C ILE A 380 -19.47 0.38 11.95
N ASP A 381 -20.24 0.04 12.97
CA ASP A 381 -21.11 0.98 13.69
C ASP A 381 -20.75 0.96 15.17
N GLY A 382 -19.77 1.79 15.55
CA GLY A 382 -19.39 2.02 16.94
C GLY A 382 -18.85 0.77 17.64
N LYS A 383 -19.72 -0.15 18.07
CA LYS A 383 -19.37 -1.41 18.76
C LYS A 383 -19.57 -2.66 17.90
N GLU A 384 -20.29 -2.55 16.80
CA GLU A 384 -20.64 -3.70 15.97
C GLU A 384 -19.91 -3.68 14.62
N ILE A 385 -19.65 -4.88 14.09
CA ILE A 385 -18.99 -5.09 12.80
C ILE A 385 -19.91 -5.95 11.98
N TYR A 386 -20.32 -5.43 10.84
CA TYR A 386 -21.21 -6.08 9.89
C TYR A 386 -20.41 -6.45 8.64
N TYR A 387 -20.61 -7.69 8.20
CA TYR A 387 -20.04 -8.20 6.95
C TYR A 387 -21.10 -8.19 5.85
N LYS A 388 -20.73 -7.66 4.69
CA LYS A 388 -21.54 -7.77 3.47
C LYS A 388 -20.69 -8.31 2.33
N ASP A 389 -21.25 -9.28 1.62
CA ASP A 389 -20.55 -10.02 0.56
C ASP A 389 -20.42 -9.22 -0.76
N ASN A 390 -21.05 -8.04 -0.85
CA ASN A 390 -21.04 -7.18 -2.03
C ASN A 390 -20.32 -5.84 -1.76
N PRO A 391 -19.73 -5.21 -2.79
CA PRO A 391 -19.06 -3.93 -2.65
C PRO A 391 -20.09 -2.83 -2.43
N GLU A 392 -20.03 -2.13 -1.29
CA GLU A 392 -20.91 -1.00 -0.97
C GLU A 392 -20.20 0.35 -1.02
N ILE A 393 -18.86 0.39 -1.14
CA ILE A 393 -18.14 1.67 -1.22
C ILE A 393 -18.31 2.23 -2.63
N GLN A 394 -19.39 2.99 -2.83
CA GLN A 394 -19.66 3.71 -4.09
C GLN A 394 -18.45 4.57 -4.48
N TRP A 395 -18.10 4.61 -5.77
CA TRP A 395 -16.93 5.34 -6.31
C TRP A 395 -15.55 4.74 -5.99
N ALA A 396 -15.48 3.65 -5.22
CA ALA A 396 -14.23 2.92 -5.04
C ALA A 396 -13.98 1.91 -6.15
N THR A 397 -12.70 1.63 -6.41
CA THR A 397 -12.29 0.56 -7.31
C THR A 397 -12.21 -0.76 -6.52
N HIS A 398 -12.91 -1.79 -7.02
CA HIS A 398 -12.94 -3.12 -6.41
C HIS A 398 -12.21 -4.14 -7.28
N GLY A 399 -11.15 -4.75 -6.75
CA GLY A 399 -10.45 -5.87 -7.36
C GLY A 399 -11.13 -7.22 -7.06
N GLU A 400 -10.67 -8.29 -7.71
CA GLU A 400 -11.10 -9.67 -7.47
C GLU A 400 -10.47 -10.35 -6.23
N GLY A 401 -9.56 -9.68 -5.53
CA GLY A 401 -8.87 -10.20 -4.35
C GLY A 401 -8.36 -9.12 -3.41
N THR A 402 -7.89 -9.55 -2.24
CA THR A 402 -7.51 -8.67 -1.14
C THR A 402 -6.01 -8.45 -1.02
N VAL A 403 -5.65 -7.28 -0.50
CA VAL A 403 -4.31 -7.02 0.04
C VAL A 403 -4.15 -7.63 1.44
N ALA A 404 -2.92 -7.95 1.81
CA ALA A 404 -2.59 -8.39 3.16
C ALA A 404 -2.62 -7.19 4.12
N LEU A 405 -3.49 -7.23 5.12
CA LEU A 405 -3.71 -6.11 6.04
C LEU A 405 -4.12 -6.60 7.42
N GLN A 406 -3.62 -5.93 8.46
CA GLN A 406 -4.17 -6.02 9.81
C GLN A 406 -5.14 -4.86 10.02
N THR A 407 -6.39 -5.16 10.36
CA THR A 407 -7.39 -4.14 10.70
C THR A 407 -7.68 -4.18 12.19
N ILE A 408 -7.61 -3.03 12.86
CA ILE A 408 -7.86 -2.87 14.29
C ILE A 408 -9.00 -1.86 14.46
N PHE A 409 -10.02 -2.26 15.22
CA PHE A 409 -11.20 -1.47 15.50
C PHE A 409 -11.07 -0.77 16.86
N MET A 410 -11.33 0.53 16.86
CA MET A 410 -11.09 1.44 17.99
C MET A 410 -12.37 2.21 18.32
N ASP A 411 -12.61 2.51 19.60
CA ASP A 411 -13.65 3.44 20.02
C ASP A 411 -13.22 4.90 19.72
N LYS A 412 -14.08 5.87 20.06
CA LYS A 412 -13.80 7.30 19.84
C LYS A 412 -12.70 7.84 20.77
N GLN A 413 -12.36 7.11 21.83
CA GLN A 413 -11.33 7.45 22.83
C GLN A 413 -9.98 6.83 22.48
N GLY A 414 -9.91 6.01 21.42
CA GLY A 414 -8.69 5.31 21.01
C GLY A 414 -8.42 4.04 21.82
N ASN A 415 -9.42 3.46 22.48
CA ASN A 415 -9.34 2.11 23.03
C ASN A 415 -9.81 1.09 22.00
N ARG A 416 -9.33 -0.14 22.08
CA ARG A 416 -9.79 -1.23 21.20
C ARG A 416 -11.23 -1.61 21.51
N LEU A 417 -12.03 -1.83 20.48
CA LEU A 417 -13.43 -2.28 20.61
C LEU A 417 -13.55 -3.77 20.92
N LYS A 418 -12.57 -4.57 20.49
CA LYS A 418 -12.50 -6.01 20.74
C LYS A 418 -11.05 -6.44 20.95
N ASP A 419 -10.87 -7.54 21.67
CA ASP A 419 -9.57 -8.20 21.85
C ASP A 419 -9.14 -9.05 20.64
N VAL A 420 -9.80 -8.85 19.49
CA VAL A 420 -9.51 -9.54 18.22
C VAL A 420 -9.24 -8.54 17.10
N ASP A 421 -8.18 -8.78 16.35
CA ASP A 421 -7.82 -8.09 15.11
C ASP A 421 -8.41 -8.84 13.91
N TYR A 422 -8.64 -8.14 12.81
CA TYR A 422 -9.06 -8.75 11.56
C TYR A 422 -7.92 -8.82 10.57
N PHE A 423 -7.66 -10.01 10.02
CA PHE A 423 -6.56 -10.24 9.09
C PHE A 423 -7.09 -10.68 7.73
N SER A 424 -6.76 -9.92 6.69
CA SER A 424 -6.91 -10.34 5.29
C SER A 424 -5.61 -10.96 4.79
N THR A 425 -5.69 -12.13 4.15
CA THR A 425 -4.53 -12.81 3.57
C THR A 425 -4.49 -12.67 2.05
N ASN A 426 -3.31 -12.84 1.44
CA ASN A 426 -3.15 -12.91 -0.01
C ASN A 426 -3.88 -14.11 -0.69
N GLU A 427 -4.51 -14.98 0.10
CA GLU A 427 -5.37 -16.08 -0.38
C GLU A 427 -6.87 -15.71 -0.37
N ASN A 428 -7.22 -14.43 -0.23
CA ASN A 428 -8.61 -13.93 -0.12
C ASN A 428 -9.39 -14.52 1.06
N ASN A 429 -8.68 -14.95 2.10
CA ASN A 429 -9.26 -15.46 3.34
C ASN A 429 -9.14 -14.42 4.45
N TYR A 430 -10.08 -14.54 5.38
CA TYR A 430 -10.38 -13.54 6.38
C TYR A 430 -10.57 -14.21 7.73
N VAL A 431 -9.79 -13.79 8.73
CA VAL A 431 -9.82 -14.43 10.04
C VAL A 431 -9.79 -13.38 11.14
N LEU A 432 -10.60 -13.62 12.17
CA LEU A 432 -10.55 -12.90 13.44
C LEU A 432 -9.47 -13.54 14.30
N VAL A 433 -8.53 -12.72 14.77
CA VAL A 433 -7.26 -13.15 15.36
C VAL A 433 -7.10 -12.45 16.71
N PRO A 434 -7.06 -13.15 17.85
CA PRO A 434 -6.71 -12.57 19.14
C PRO A 434 -5.36 -11.84 19.08
N ALA A 435 -5.23 -10.69 19.74
CA ALA A 435 -4.01 -9.90 19.67
C ALA A 435 -2.84 -10.56 20.45
N GLY A 436 -1.73 -10.92 19.78
CA GLY A 436 -0.56 -11.51 20.44
C GLY A 436 0.72 -11.60 19.60
N LYS A 437 1.90 -11.60 20.26
CA LYS A 437 3.18 -12.08 19.70
C LYS A 437 3.12 -13.62 19.56
N LEU A 438 4.15 -14.29 19.02
CA LEU A 438 4.37 -15.75 19.20
C LEU A 438 4.66 -16.11 20.68
N LYS A 439 3.79 -15.65 21.59
CA LYS A 439 3.87 -15.84 23.03
C LYS A 439 2.60 -16.51 23.59
N GLY A 440 1.55 -16.65 22.76
CA GLY A 440 0.34 -17.38 23.08
C GLY A 440 0.25 -18.69 22.28
N ASP A 441 -0.74 -19.50 22.63
CA ASP A 441 -0.99 -20.80 22.00
C ASP A 441 -1.26 -20.65 20.49
N LEU A 442 -0.81 -21.65 19.72
CA LEU A 442 -0.91 -21.65 18.27
C LEU A 442 -2.15 -22.45 17.84
N GLU A 443 -3.31 -21.80 17.82
CA GLU A 443 -4.50 -22.39 17.20
C GLU A 443 -4.57 -22.01 15.72
N TYR A 444 -4.93 -22.95 14.87
CA TYR A 444 -5.08 -22.72 13.44
C TYR A 444 -6.26 -23.48 12.85
N TYR A 445 -6.77 -22.91 11.77
CA TYR A 445 -7.93 -23.37 11.03
C TYR A 445 -7.47 -23.79 9.64
N VAL A 446 -7.91 -24.97 9.21
CA VAL A 446 -7.67 -25.48 7.85
C VAL A 446 -8.97 -25.38 7.06
N GLY A 447 -9.02 -24.46 6.10
CA GLY A 447 -10.18 -24.29 5.23
C GLY A 447 -10.35 -25.45 4.24
N GLU A 448 -11.53 -25.55 3.63
CA GLU A 448 -11.90 -26.65 2.72
C GLU A 448 -10.95 -26.83 1.53
N LYS A 449 -10.28 -25.75 1.10
CA LYS A 449 -9.29 -25.76 0.01
C LYS A 449 -7.85 -26.04 0.49
N GLY A 450 -7.67 -26.37 1.76
CA GLY A 450 -6.36 -26.64 2.37
C GLY A 450 -5.56 -25.38 2.75
N THR A 451 -6.21 -24.20 2.77
CA THR A 451 -5.64 -22.96 3.31
C THR A 451 -5.52 -23.07 4.81
N VAL A 452 -4.37 -22.69 5.36
CA VAL A 452 -4.10 -22.72 6.80
C VAL A 452 -3.95 -21.30 7.32
N VAL A 453 -4.75 -20.92 8.32
CA VAL A 453 -4.70 -19.59 8.96
C VAL A 453 -4.76 -19.76 10.47
N SER A 454 -3.97 -18.98 11.21
CA SER A 454 -3.85 -19.07 12.66
C SER A 454 -4.47 -17.89 13.39
N SER A 455 -4.88 -18.11 14.64
CA SER A 455 -5.15 -17.10 15.65
C SER A 455 -3.88 -16.36 16.10
N ASN A 456 -2.70 -16.74 15.59
CA ASN A 456 -1.44 -16.04 15.80
C ASN A 456 -1.06 -15.19 14.57
N LEU A 457 -1.01 -13.86 14.73
CA LEU A 457 -0.70 -12.90 13.65
C LEU A 457 0.68 -13.13 13.02
N ALA A 458 1.68 -13.51 13.82
CA ALA A 458 3.02 -13.75 13.30
C ALA A 458 3.09 -15.06 12.49
N PHE A 459 2.33 -16.11 12.87
CA PHE A 459 2.22 -17.32 12.05
C PHE A 459 1.60 -17.03 10.68
N ASN A 460 0.66 -16.10 10.59
CA ASN A 460 0.06 -15.69 9.32
C ASN A 460 1.02 -14.91 8.39
N GLN A 461 2.22 -14.55 8.85
CA GLN A 461 3.28 -13.97 8.01
C GLN A 461 4.09 -15.03 7.24
N LEU A 462 3.99 -16.30 7.61
CA LEU A 462 4.60 -17.41 6.85
C LEU A 462 4.00 -17.50 5.46
N THR A 463 4.77 -18.06 4.53
CA THR A 463 4.23 -18.36 3.20
C THR A 463 3.07 -19.37 3.31
N PRO A 464 2.09 -19.33 2.39
CA PRO A 464 1.02 -20.33 2.31
C PRO A 464 1.54 -21.77 2.39
N ARG A 465 2.66 -22.03 1.71
CA ARG A 465 3.32 -23.33 1.70
C ARG A 465 3.87 -23.71 3.07
N ALA A 466 4.59 -22.81 3.74
CA ALA A 466 5.11 -23.07 5.08
C ALA A 466 3.99 -23.34 6.09
N ARG A 467 2.90 -22.56 6.08
CA ARG A 467 1.73 -22.82 6.96
C ARG A 467 1.13 -24.20 6.73
N LYS A 468 0.98 -24.59 5.47
CA LYS A 468 0.53 -25.93 5.10
C LYS A 468 1.48 -27.01 5.59
N THR A 469 2.79 -26.87 5.33
CA THR A 469 3.82 -27.81 5.80
C THR A 469 3.75 -27.97 7.32
N PHE A 470 3.56 -26.88 8.07
CA PHE A 470 3.41 -26.92 9.53
C PHE A 470 2.17 -27.74 9.95
N SER A 471 1.01 -27.48 9.34
CA SER A 471 -0.24 -28.20 9.66
C SER A 471 -0.19 -29.71 9.34
N GLU A 472 0.72 -30.13 8.46
CA GLU A 472 0.94 -31.53 8.09
C GLU A 472 1.88 -32.28 9.05
N LEU A 473 2.47 -31.59 10.03
CA LEU A 473 3.31 -32.18 11.08
C LEU A 473 2.46 -32.78 12.20
N ALA A 474 3.02 -33.76 12.90
CA ALA A 474 2.43 -34.33 14.10
C ALA A 474 2.48 -33.32 15.25
N GLU A 475 1.49 -33.38 16.13
CA GLU A 475 1.30 -32.45 17.25
C GLU A 475 2.55 -32.29 18.12
N GLU A 476 3.29 -33.38 18.36
CA GLU A 476 4.56 -33.36 19.11
C GLU A 476 5.63 -32.48 18.42
N GLU A 477 5.76 -32.59 17.09
CA GLU A 477 6.72 -31.78 16.33
C GLU A 477 6.24 -30.33 16.18
N GLN A 478 4.93 -30.11 16.03
CA GLN A 478 4.36 -28.76 16.05
C GLN A 478 4.63 -28.06 17.39
N THR A 479 4.43 -28.78 18.49
CA THR A 479 4.70 -28.29 19.85
C THR A 479 6.18 -27.96 20.02
N GLN A 480 7.08 -28.85 19.57
CA GLN A 480 8.52 -28.63 19.65
C GLN A 480 8.97 -27.42 18.83
N LEU A 481 8.48 -27.29 17.59
CA LEU A 481 8.78 -26.13 16.75
C LEU A 481 8.27 -24.84 17.41
N THR A 482 7.07 -24.87 17.97
CA THR A 482 6.48 -23.73 18.67
C THR A 482 7.30 -23.34 19.91
N GLN A 483 7.69 -24.31 20.74
CA GLN A 483 8.54 -24.09 21.93
C GLN A 483 9.93 -23.56 21.55
N ASN A 484 10.56 -24.13 20.52
CA ASN A 484 11.87 -23.68 20.05
C ASN A 484 11.82 -22.22 19.55
N LEU A 485 10.72 -21.80 18.92
CA LEU A 485 10.54 -20.41 18.48
C LEU A 485 10.33 -19.46 19.65
N GLN A 486 9.53 -19.87 20.64
CA GLN A 486 9.33 -19.09 21.86
C GLN A 486 10.65 -18.85 22.60
N GLN A 487 11.62 -19.77 22.48
CA GLN A 487 12.91 -19.71 23.17
C GLN A 487 14.06 -19.11 22.34
N GLN A 488 14.11 -19.28 21.01
CA GLN A 488 15.34 -19.09 20.22
C GLN A 488 15.21 -18.37 18.86
N GLY A 489 14.02 -18.00 18.36
CA GLY A 489 13.96 -17.39 17.02
C GLY A 489 12.61 -16.85 16.56
N GLY A 490 12.66 -15.77 15.77
CA GLY A 490 11.49 -15.17 15.12
C GLY A 490 10.97 -15.98 13.92
N ILE A 491 9.93 -15.47 13.26
CA ILE A 491 9.18 -16.18 12.21
C ILE A 491 10.05 -16.63 11.02
N ALA A 492 11.11 -15.90 10.68
CA ALA A 492 12.03 -16.26 9.61
C ALA A 492 12.78 -17.58 9.86
N ALA A 493 13.10 -17.89 11.12
CA ALA A 493 13.74 -19.16 11.48
C ALA A 493 12.77 -20.34 11.29
N LEU A 494 11.49 -20.15 11.63
CA LEU A 494 10.44 -21.15 11.38
C LEU A 494 10.29 -21.41 9.87
N GLU A 495 10.24 -20.35 9.06
CA GLU A 495 10.13 -20.47 7.60
C GLU A 495 11.27 -21.32 7.02
N VAL A 496 12.51 -21.08 7.43
CA VAL A 496 13.68 -21.88 6.98
C VAL A 496 13.59 -23.33 7.44
N GLN A 497 13.18 -23.58 8.68
CA GLN A 497 13.02 -24.94 9.20
C GLN A 497 11.92 -25.70 8.44
N LEU A 498 10.79 -25.05 8.16
CA LEU A 498 9.69 -25.64 7.39
C LEU A 498 10.07 -25.88 5.93
N ALA A 499 10.82 -24.97 5.31
CA ALA A 499 11.34 -25.17 3.96
C ALA A 499 12.27 -26.39 3.87
N ASN A 500 13.16 -26.56 4.86
CA ASN A 500 14.06 -27.71 4.95
C ASN A 500 13.29 -29.02 5.22
N ILE A 501 12.25 -28.99 6.06
CA ILE A 501 11.35 -30.14 6.29
C ILE A 501 10.63 -30.51 4.99
N GLU A 502 10.05 -29.54 4.30
CA GLU A 502 9.36 -29.72 3.03
C GLU A 502 10.27 -30.38 1.98
N GLU A 503 11.51 -29.93 1.89
CA GLU A 503 12.48 -30.46 0.95
C GLU A 503 12.93 -31.89 1.29
N LYS A 504 13.30 -32.14 2.56
CA LYS A 504 13.89 -33.41 3.01
C LYS A 504 12.88 -34.48 3.38
N ARG A 505 11.61 -34.13 3.57
CA ARG A 505 10.54 -35.08 3.90
C ARG A 505 9.50 -35.18 2.79
N SER A 506 9.97 -35.14 1.54
CA SER A 506 9.13 -35.34 0.36
C SER A 506 8.84 -36.84 0.16
N PRO A 507 7.57 -37.30 0.26
CA PRO A 507 7.24 -38.72 0.09
C PRO A 507 7.71 -39.30 -1.25
N PHE A 508 7.65 -38.47 -2.30
CA PHE A 508 8.06 -38.83 -3.63
C PHE A 508 9.58 -39.02 -3.77
N LYS A 509 10.39 -38.12 -3.18
CA LYS A 509 11.86 -38.20 -3.23
C LYS A 509 12.40 -39.40 -2.45
N ALA A 510 11.78 -39.70 -1.31
CA ALA A 510 12.15 -40.79 -0.41
C ALA A 510 11.70 -42.17 -0.91
N SER A 511 10.85 -42.25 -1.94
CA SER A 511 10.42 -43.53 -2.52
C SER A 511 11.55 -44.14 -3.36
N VAL A 512 11.67 -45.47 -3.30
CA VAL A 512 12.67 -46.26 -4.04
C VAL A 512 12.01 -47.42 -4.78
N SER A 513 12.60 -47.87 -5.88
CA SER A 513 12.18 -49.05 -6.62
C SER A 513 12.98 -50.27 -6.16
N LEU A 514 12.30 -51.41 -6.06
CA LEU A 514 12.80 -52.71 -5.64
C LEU A 514 12.51 -53.76 -6.72
N GLY A 515 12.60 -53.40 -8.00
CA GLY A 515 12.59 -54.38 -9.09
C GLY A 515 11.25 -55.07 -9.30
N GLY A 516 10.17 -54.30 -9.31
CA GLY A 516 8.79 -54.80 -9.35
C GLY A 516 8.03 -54.60 -8.03
N CYS A 517 8.70 -54.03 -7.04
CA CYS A 517 8.12 -53.49 -5.81
C CYS A 517 8.62 -52.06 -5.56
N THR A 518 8.07 -51.41 -4.54
CA THR A 518 8.44 -50.09 -4.07
C THR A 518 8.90 -50.17 -2.61
N GLY A 519 9.72 -49.21 -2.17
CA GLY A 519 10.02 -48.98 -0.76
C GLY A 519 10.07 -47.48 -0.44
N THR A 520 10.20 -47.14 0.82
CA THR A 520 10.31 -45.75 1.30
C THR A 520 11.46 -45.62 2.29
N ILE A 521 12.36 -44.66 2.09
CA ILE A 521 13.43 -44.33 3.04
C ILE A 521 12.80 -43.67 4.29
N VAL A 522 13.04 -44.24 5.47
CA VAL A 522 12.39 -43.84 6.73
C VAL A 522 13.31 -43.32 7.84
N GLY A 523 14.62 -43.31 7.62
CA GLY A 523 15.58 -42.76 8.59
C GLY A 523 17.00 -43.25 8.36
N TYR A 524 17.93 -42.71 9.15
CA TYR A 524 19.37 -42.96 9.07
C TYR A 524 19.93 -43.36 10.43
N LYS A 525 20.99 -44.20 10.44
CA LYS A 525 21.82 -44.48 11.62
C LYS A 525 23.25 -44.77 11.18
N GLY A 526 24.21 -43.99 11.68
CA GLY A 526 25.58 -44.05 11.19
C GLY A 526 25.65 -43.85 9.66
N ASN A 527 26.37 -44.72 8.96
CA ASN A 527 26.51 -44.70 7.50
C ASN A 527 25.45 -45.52 6.76
N LYS A 528 24.28 -45.73 7.37
CA LYS A 528 23.18 -46.55 6.83
C LYS A 528 21.87 -45.78 6.76
N ALA A 529 21.10 -46.06 5.72
CA ALA A 529 19.72 -45.66 5.58
C ALA A 529 18.79 -46.86 5.60
N TYR A 530 17.55 -46.64 6.02
CA TYR A 530 16.57 -47.70 6.21
C TYR A 530 15.36 -47.48 5.31
N VAL A 531 14.92 -48.55 4.66
CA VAL A 531 13.80 -48.57 3.71
C VAL A 531 12.72 -49.51 4.22
N ILE A 532 11.51 -49.00 4.39
CA ILE A 532 10.30 -49.81 4.67
C ILE A 532 9.69 -50.27 3.34
N THR A 533 9.30 -51.54 3.27
CA THR A 533 8.63 -52.15 2.10
C THR A 533 7.74 -53.32 2.55
N ALA A 534 7.12 -54.03 1.60
CA ALA A 534 6.32 -55.22 1.88
C ALA A 534 7.23 -56.46 1.98
N ALA A 535 6.87 -57.43 2.83
CA ALA A 535 7.73 -58.59 3.08
C ALA A 535 7.80 -59.55 1.89
N HIS A 536 6.70 -59.72 1.15
CA HIS A 536 6.67 -60.55 -0.06
C HIS A 536 7.58 -60.01 -1.18
N CYS A 537 7.91 -58.72 -1.13
CA CYS A 537 8.85 -58.12 -2.07
C CYS A 537 10.29 -58.58 -1.85
N VAL A 538 10.64 -59.01 -0.63
CA VAL A 538 12.04 -59.18 -0.20
C VAL A 538 12.52 -60.62 0.02
N ARG A 539 11.63 -61.62 -0.12
CA ARG A 539 11.97 -63.06 -0.09
C ARG A 539 12.74 -63.51 1.17
N GLY A 540 12.61 -62.79 2.29
CA GLY A 540 13.22 -63.12 3.58
C GLY A 540 14.43 -62.25 3.98
N VAL A 541 15.00 -62.52 5.15
CA VAL A 541 16.19 -61.82 5.66
C VAL A 541 17.41 -62.26 4.85
N GLY A 542 18.24 -61.31 4.41
CA GLY A 542 19.40 -61.63 3.58
C GLY A 542 19.84 -60.49 2.66
N LYS A 543 20.69 -60.82 1.69
CA LYS A 543 21.16 -59.87 0.67
C LYS A 543 20.01 -59.47 -0.26
N ARG A 544 19.97 -58.20 -0.63
CA ARG A 544 19.06 -57.66 -1.65
C ARG A 544 19.84 -56.83 -2.64
N GLU A 545 19.90 -57.27 -3.89
CA GLU A 545 20.80 -56.70 -4.88
C GLU A 545 20.12 -55.74 -5.87
N ASP A 546 19.02 -55.09 -5.47
CA ASP A 546 18.17 -54.40 -6.42
C ASP A 546 17.39 -53.20 -5.79
N VAL A 547 18.07 -52.32 -5.04
CA VAL A 547 17.46 -51.05 -4.57
C VAL A 547 17.85 -49.91 -5.50
N TRP A 548 16.88 -49.40 -6.24
CA TRP A 548 17.06 -48.26 -7.14
C TRP A 548 16.43 -47.00 -6.58
N LEU A 549 17.21 -45.92 -6.56
CA LEU A 549 16.68 -44.62 -6.19
C LEU A 549 15.71 -44.11 -7.29
N ASN A 550 14.52 -43.61 -6.89
CA ASN A 550 13.50 -43.13 -7.82
C ASN A 550 14.05 -42.01 -8.73
N SER A 551 13.83 -42.08 -10.04
CA SER A 551 14.29 -41.04 -10.95
C SER A 551 13.42 -39.78 -10.82
N LEU A 552 13.98 -38.70 -10.27
CA LEU A 552 13.27 -37.42 -10.11
C LEU A 552 13.02 -36.70 -11.45
N ASN A 553 13.75 -37.07 -12.51
CA ASN A 553 13.77 -36.37 -13.80
C ASN A 553 13.26 -37.22 -14.99
N LYS A 554 12.95 -38.51 -14.82
CA LYS A 554 12.44 -39.36 -15.91
C LYS A 554 10.93 -39.60 -15.76
N LYS A 555 10.18 -39.36 -16.85
CA LYS A 555 8.78 -39.83 -16.98
C LYS A 555 8.78 -41.37 -17.07
N SER A 556 7.71 -41.99 -16.57
CA SER A 556 7.53 -43.45 -16.54
C SER A 556 7.81 -44.12 -17.90
N GLY A 557 8.67 -45.15 -17.93
CA GLY A 557 8.86 -45.99 -19.14
C GLY A 557 10.27 -46.53 -19.43
N SER A 558 11.33 -46.14 -18.70
CA SER A 558 12.68 -46.71 -18.91
C SER A 558 13.04 -47.73 -17.81
N PRO A 559 13.25 -49.02 -18.15
CA PRO A 559 13.81 -50.01 -17.23
C PRO A 559 15.22 -49.61 -16.80
N GLY A 560 15.55 -49.79 -15.51
CA GLY A 560 16.94 -49.88 -15.02
C GLY A 560 17.86 -48.66 -15.24
N GLY A 561 17.42 -47.44 -14.93
CA GLY A 561 18.17 -46.21 -15.26
C GLY A 561 18.57 -45.29 -14.10
N GLY A 562 18.57 -45.75 -12.86
CA GLY A 562 18.98 -44.96 -11.67
C GLY A 562 20.14 -45.64 -10.92
N PRO A 563 20.89 -44.90 -10.07
CA PRO A 563 21.96 -45.48 -9.26
C PRO A 563 21.40 -46.62 -8.40
N TYR A 564 22.05 -47.77 -8.52
CA TYR A 564 21.73 -49.00 -7.81
C TYR A 564 22.54 -49.07 -6.51
N LEU A 565 21.88 -49.45 -5.41
CA LEU A 565 22.50 -49.60 -4.10
C LEU A 565 22.31 -51.03 -3.57
N PRO A 566 23.38 -51.67 -3.06
CA PRO A 566 23.26 -52.97 -2.42
C PRO A 566 22.46 -52.82 -1.12
N GLY A 567 21.36 -53.56 -1.03
CA GLY A 567 20.51 -53.63 0.14
C GLY A 567 20.74 -54.89 0.98
N ARG A 568 20.36 -54.83 2.25
CA ARG A 568 20.29 -55.99 3.14
C ARG A 568 18.95 -55.97 3.85
N VAL A 569 18.14 -56.99 3.66
CA VAL A 569 16.89 -57.16 4.42
C VAL A 569 17.27 -57.52 5.84
N VAL A 570 16.88 -56.68 6.79
CA VAL A 570 17.26 -56.82 8.21
C VAL A 570 16.11 -57.26 9.09
N ALA A 571 14.86 -57.07 8.66
CA ALA A 571 13.67 -57.51 9.40
C ALA A 571 12.49 -57.77 8.45
N VAL A 572 11.66 -58.76 8.81
CA VAL A 572 10.38 -59.08 8.13
C VAL A 572 9.32 -59.43 9.18
N SER A 573 8.04 -59.22 8.85
CA SER A 573 6.91 -59.55 9.72
C SER A 573 5.82 -60.32 8.99
N ASN A 574 5.02 -61.08 9.75
CA ASN A 574 3.84 -61.79 9.25
C ASN A 574 2.72 -60.85 8.77
N ALA A 575 2.78 -59.57 9.14
CA ALA A 575 1.90 -58.52 8.63
C ALA A 575 2.35 -57.99 7.26
N ASP A 576 3.26 -58.70 6.58
CA ASP A 576 3.78 -58.39 5.25
C ASP A 576 4.45 -57.01 5.16
N VAL A 577 5.25 -56.69 6.18
CA VAL A 577 6.13 -55.49 6.24
C VAL A 577 7.57 -55.94 6.47
N ALA A 578 8.51 -55.28 5.79
CA ALA A 578 9.94 -55.53 5.89
C ALA A 578 10.77 -54.24 5.98
N LEU A 579 11.97 -54.39 6.52
CA LEU A 579 12.98 -53.34 6.65
C LEU A 579 14.25 -53.73 5.88
N VAL A 580 14.71 -52.85 5.01
CA VAL A 580 15.93 -53.01 4.20
C VAL A 580 16.93 -51.92 4.57
N GLU A 581 18.16 -52.30 4.85
CA GLU A 581 19.29 -51.41 5.08
C GLU A 581 20.02 -51.16 3.75
N ILE A 582 20.35 -49.89 3.45
CA ILE A 582 21.16 -49.47 2.29
C ILE A 582 22.30 -48.54 2.74
N PRO A 583 23.39 -48.41 1.97
CA PRO A 583 24.43 -47.40 2.22
C PRO A 583 23.88 -45.97 2.22
N LEU A 584 24.31 -45.15 3.18
CA LEU A 584 24.00 -43.72 3.20
C LEU A 584 24.98 -42.95 2.30
N THR A 585 24.68 -42.89 1.00
CA THR A 585 25.42 -42.08 0.02
C THR A 585 24.90 -40.63 -0.01
N ASP A 586 25.61 -39.73 -0.68
CA ASP A 586 25.15 -38.35 -0.85
C ASP A 586 23.83 -38.27 -1.63
N ASP A 587 23.62 -39.13 -2.62
CA ASP A 587 22.35 -39.24 -3.34
C ASP A 587 21.18 -39.63 -2.42
N VAL A 588 21.42 -40.49 -1.43
CA VAL A 588 20.43 -40.85 -0.41
C VAL A 588 20.18 -39.67 0.53
N ARG A 589 21.24 -38.96 0.96
CA ARG A 589 21.11 -37.77 1.82
C ARG A 589 20.30 -36.65 1.17
N GLN A 590 20.55 -36.37 -0.12
CA GLN A 590 19.85 -35.33 -0.88
C GLN A 590 18.35 -35.62 -1.05
N ARG A 591 17.94 -36.89 -1.05
CA ARG A 591 16.52 -37.28 -1.11
C ARG A 591 15.79 -37.07 0.19
N GLY A 592 16.52 -37.16 1.29
CA GLY A 592 15.95 -37.17 2.63
C GLY A 592 15.13 -38.43 2.91
N TYR A 593 14.30 -38.37 3.94
CA TYR A 593 13.55 -39.51 4.44
C TYR A 593 12.19 -39.09 5.00
N ILE A 594 11.28 -40.05 5.09
CA ILE A 594 9.96 -39.86 5.68
C ILE A 594 9.94 -40.36 7.11
N LYS A 595 9.43 -39.54 8.03
CA LYS A 595 9.31 -39.97 9.42
C LYS A 595 8.19 -40.99 9.59
N ILE A 596 8.40 -41.90 10.52
CA ILE A 596 7.36 -42.76 11.08
C ILE A 596 6.80 -42.02 12.30
N PRO A 597 5.48 -41.84 12.44
CA PRO A 597 4.91 -41.22 13.63
C PRO A 597 5.23 -42.03 14.88
N SER A 598 5.52 -41.33 15.98
CA SER A 598 5.70 -41.91 17.33
C SER A 598 4.41 -42.50 17.88
N ASN A 599 3.27 -41.89 17.58
CA ASN A 599 1.96 -42.39 17.97
C ASN A 599 1.41 -43.40 16.93
N PRO A 600 1.23 -44.69 17.29
CA PRO A 600 0.67 -45.69 16.38
C PRO A 600 -0.79 -45.44 15.98
N GLY A 601 -1.50 -44.53 16.66
CA GLY A 601 -2.85 -44.06 16.36
C GLY A 601 -2.92 -42.78 15.50
N TYR A 602 -1.80 -42.32 14.93
CA TYR A 602 -1.75 -41.06 14.14
C TYR A 602 -2.70 -41.04 12.92
N ALA A 603 -2.95 -42.19 12.30
CA ALA A 603 -3.97 -42.35 11.27
C ALA A 603 -5.26 -42.88 11.89
N GLN A 604 -6.40 -42.33 11.48
CA GLN A 604 -7.76 -42.72 11.89
C GLN A 604 -8.60 -43.15 10.69
N THR A 605 -9.70 -43.87 10.95
CA THR A 605 -10.65 -44.27 9.90
C THR A 605 -11.28 -43.04 9.26
N GLY A 606 -11.31 -42.99 7.92
CA GLY A 606 -11.81 -41.85 7.15
C GLY A 606 -10.72 -40.89 6.66
N ASP A 607 -9.48 -41.03 7.15
CA ASP A 607 -8.35 -40.24 6.67
C ASP A 607 -8.08 -40.50 5.18
N LYS A 608 -7.72 -39.44 4.46
CA LYS A 608 -7.13 -39.54 3.12
C LYS A 608 -5.62 -39.66 3.25
N VAL A 609 -5.03 -40.61 2.53
CA VAL A 609 -3.59 -40.83 2.48
C VAL A 609 -3.10 -40.83 1.03
N LEU A 610 -1.85 -40.39 0.83
CA LEU A 610 -1.18 -40.48 -0.46
C LEU A 610 -0.49 -41.85 -0.57
N ARG A 611 -0.72 -42.55 -1.67
CA ARG A 611 -0.04 -43.79 -2.04
C ARG A 611 1.02 -43.46 -3.08
N ILE A 612 2.26 -43.90 -2.88
CA ILE A 612 3.31 -43.79 -3.89
C ILE A 612 3.85 -45.17 -4.23
N GLY A 613 3.86 -45.49 -5.52
CA GLY A 613 4.33 -46.77 -6.06
C GLY A 613 5.05 -46.61 -7.40
N CYS A 614 6.06 -47.42 -7.65
CA CYS A 614 6.86 -47.46 -8.87
C CYS A 614 6.40 -48.64 -9.74
N THR A 615 5.55 -48.33 -10.72
CA THR A 615 4.83 -49.34 -11.50
C THR A 615 5.77 -50.16 -12.39
N THR A 616 5.50 -51.47 -12.49
CA THR A 616 6.08 -52.40 -13.50
C THR A 616 7.61 -52.37 -13.62
N GLY A 617 8.34 -52.53 -12.52
CA GLY A 617 9.81 -52.64 -12.53
C GLY A 617 10.56 -51.36 -12.92
N ASN A 618 9.85 -50.25 -13.10
CA ASN A 618 10.45 -48.97 -13.46
C ASN A 618 10.99 -48.24 -12.22
N VAL A 619 11.96 -47.34 -12.46
CA VAL A 619 12.50 -46.43 -11.43
C VAL A 619 11.66 -45.16 -11.26
N ALA A 620 10.55 -45.00 -11.99
CA ALA A 620 9.68 -43.84 -11.92
C ALA A 620 8.45 -44.16 -11.06
N CYS A 621 8.31 -43.47 -9.93
CA CYS A 621 7.18 -43.66 -9.03
C CYS A 621 6.01 -42.72 -9.38
N THR A 622 4.81 -43.07 -8.92
CA THR A 622 3.56 -42.34 -9.22
C THR A 622 2.79 -42.08 -7.93
N VAL A 623 2.16 -40.90 -7.83
CA VAL A 623 1.39 -40.47 -6.66
C VAL A 623 -0.11 -40.70 -6.92
N ARG A 624 -0.80 -41.32 -5.96
CA ARG A 624 -2.26 -41.57 -5.99
C ARG A 624 -2.86 -41.22 -4.63
N SER A 625 -4.10 -40.71 -4.58
CA SER A 625 -4.80 -40.46 -3.30
C SER A 625 -5.77 -41.60 -3.00
N VAL A 626 -5.87 -42.01 -1.73
CA VAL A 626 -6.78 -43.09 -1.29
C VAL A 626 -7.44 -42.72 0.04
N SER A 627 -8.71 -43.08 0.21
CA SER A 627 -9.45 -42.93 1.48
C SER A 627 -9.46 -44.26 2.23
N ASN A 628 -9.32 -44.25 3.56
CA ASN A 628 -8.99 -45.46 4.32
C ASN A 628 -10.01 -45.87 5.42
N ARG A 629 -9.89 -47.13 5.86
CA ARG A 629 -10.49 -47.75 7.06
C ARG A 629 -9.41 -48.58 7.74
N ILE A 630 -9.17 -48.31 9.03
CA ILE A 630 -8.02 -48.87 9.75
C ILE A 630 -8.46 -50.13 10.52
N GLY A 631 -7.74 -51.22 10.32
CA GLY A 631 -7.86 -52.48 11.07
C GLY A 631 -6.62 -52.74 11.94
N GLU A 632 -6.57 -53.90 12.62
CA GLU A 632 -5.53 -54.19 13.61
C GLU A 632 -4.12 -54.35 12.99
N ASN A 633 -4.02 -55.08 11.88
CA ASN A 633 -2.76 -55.32 11.17
C ASN A 633 -2.73 -54.71 9.76
N SER A 634 -3.87 -54.17 9.30
CA SER A 634 -4.02 -53.66 7.96
C SER A 634 -4.82 -52.36 7.88
N ILE A 635 -4.65 -51.65 6.77
CA ILE A 635 -5.53 -50.58 6.31
C ILE A 635 -6.33 -51.16 5.14
N THR A 636 -7.58 -50.75 4.97
CA THR A 636 -8.43 -51.07 3.81
C THR A 636 -8.92 -49.76 3.20
N THR A 637 -9.21 -49.70 1.90
CA THR A 637 -9.63 -48.45 1.25
C THR A 637 -11.12 -48.47 0.94
N SER A 638 -11.80 -47.33 1.10
CA SER A 638 -13.22 -47.17 0.75
C SER A 638 -13.44 -46.92 -0.74
N SER A 639 -12.39 -46.61 -1.49
CA SER A 639 -12.41 -46.27 -2.92
C SER A 639 -11.48 -47.18 -3.75
N ARG A 640 -11.92 -47.58 -4.95
CA ARG A 640 -11.03 -48.06 -6.04
C ARG A 640 -10.06 -46.92 -6.40
N PRO A 641 -8.77 -47.17 -6.77
CA PRO A 641 -8.27 -48.33 -7.49
C PRO A 641 -7.36 -49.27 -6.68
N SER A 642 -7.44 -50.57 -7.00
CA SER A 642 -6.51 -51.60 -6.54
C SER A 642 -5.04 -51.20 -6.71
N PRO A 643 -4.12 -51.73 -5.88
CA PRO A 643 -2.69 -51.67 -6.17
C PRO A 643 -2.41 -52.23 -7.57
N ILE A 644 -1.64 -51.49 -8.37
CA ILE A 644 -1.17 -51.93 -9.70
C ILE A 644 0.16 -52.67 -9.50
N PRO A 645 0.52 -53.68 -10.32
CA PRO A 645 1.83 -54.33 -10.24
C PRO A 645 2.99 -53.31 -10.16
N GLY A 646 3.83 -53.43 -9.13
CA GLY A 646 4.86 -52.45 -8.79
C GLY A 646 4.54 -51.58 -7.56
N ASP A 647 3.26 -51.37 -7.23
CA ASP A 647 2.85 -50.57 -6.06
C ASP A 647 3.13 -51.28 -4.72
N SER A 648 3.25 -52.62 -4.72
CA SER A 648 3.55 -53.39 -3.51
C SER A 648 4.82 -52.90 -2.83
N GLY A 649 4.76 -52.70 -1.52
CA GLY A 649 5.80 -52.10 -0.70
C GLY A 649 5.83 -50.56 -0.72
N GLY A 650 5.01 -49.92 -1.55
CA GLY A 650 4.89 -48.47 -1.63
C GLY A 650 4.28 -47.85 -0.38
N GLY A 651 4.83 -46.70 0.04
CA GLY A 651 4.38 -46.02 1.25
C GLY A 651 2.96 -45.43 1.10
N LEU A 652 2.22 -45.46 2.21
CA LEU A 652 1.02 -44.67 2.44
C LEU A 652 1.37 -43.49 3.35
N PHE A 653 1.03 -42.27 2.95
CA PHE A 653 1.47 -41.05 3.61
C PHE A 653 0.30 -40.18 4.08
N LYS A 654 0.37 -39.75 5.34
CA LYS A 654 -0.50 -38.70 5.90
C LYS A 654 0.40 -37.52 6.26
N GLY A 655 0.30 -36.44 5.49
CA GLY A 655 1.22 -35.29 5.61
C GLY A 655 2.68 -35.69 5.35
N LYS A 656 3.57 -35.39 6.30
CA LYS A 656 5.01 -35.71 6.21
C LYS A 656 5.41 -37.06 6.80
N TYR A 657 4.45 -37.97 7.01
CA TYR A 657 4.69 -39.26 7.66
C TYR A 657 4.18 -40.45 6.88
N ILE A 658 4.88 -41.58 7.01
CA ILE A 658 4.42 -42.88 6.54
C ILE A 658 3.50 -43.51 7.59
N VAL A 659 2.31 -43.90 7.17
CA VAL A 659 1.27 -44.50 8.04
C VAL A 659 0.92 -45.93 7.63
N GLY A 660 1.52 -46.43 6.55
CA GLY A 660 1.34 -47.80 6.11
C GLY A 660 2.14 -48.15 4.86
N VAL A 661 2.02 -49.40 4.45
CA VAL A 661 2.71 -50.01 3.31
C VAL A 661 1.70 -50.69 2.41
N THR A 662 1.76 -50.47 1.11
CA THR A 662 0.86 -51.07 0.13
C THR A 662 1.17 -52.56 -0.07
N GLN A 663 0.14 -53.40 -0.07
CA GLN A 663 0.26 -54.85 -0.28
C GLN A 663 -0.74 -55.30 -1.34
N GLN A 664 -0.24 -55.87 -2.42
CA GLN A 664 -1.10 -56.45 -3.44
C GLN A 664 -1.42 -57.91 -3.08
N TYR A 665 -2.66 -58.22 -2.74
CA TYR A 665 -3.11 -59.61 -2.58
C TYR A 665 -3.48 -60.21 -3.95
N ALA A 666 -2.98 -61.42 -4.23
CA ALA A 666 -3.40 -62.22 -5.39
C ALA A 666 -4.68 -63.00 -5.04
N GLY A 667 -5.77 -62.81 -5.79
CA GLY A 667 -7.00 -63.62 -5.65
C GLY A 667 -8.32 -62.87 -5.90
N ARG A 668 -9.46 -63.54 -5.63
CA ARG A 668 -10.86 -63.07 -5.88
C ARG A 668 -11.25 -61.77 -5.14
N TRP A 669 -10.40 -61.27 -4.24
CA TRP A 669 -10.55 -60.03 -3.47
C TRP A 669 -9.59 -58.90 -3.92
N SER A 670 -8.92 -59.06 -5.07
CA SER A 670 -7.94 -58.10 -5.62
C SER A 670 -8.46 -56.68 -5.84
N SER A 671 -9.78 -56.44 -5.75
CA SER A 671 -10.37 -55.10 -5.80
C SER A 671 -10.15 -54.27 -4.54
N TRP A 672 -9.79 -54.90 -3.42
CA TRP A 672 -9.51 -54.27 -2.12
C TRP A 672 -8.05 -54.56 -1.77
N GLY A 673 -7.14 -53.62 -2.02
CA GLY A 673 -5.73 -53.80 -1.67
C GLY A 673 -5.56 -54.12 -0.18
N GLY A 674 -4.58 -54.97 0.13
CA GLY A 674 -4.05 -55.08 1.49
C GLY A 674 -3.12 -53.91 1.75
N TYR A 675 -3.02 -53.47 2.99
CA TYR A 675 -2.05 -52.44 3.33
C TYR A 675 -1.57 -52.70 4.75
N GLY A 676 -0.28 -52.87 4.99
CA GLY A 676 0.27 -52.96 6.34
C GLY A 676 0.08 -51.61 7.04
N ASN A 677 -0.50 -51.59 8.24
CA ASN A 677 -0.76 -50.35 8.95
C ASN A 677 0.46 -49.88 9.79
N LEU A 678 0.34 -48.69 10.37
CA LEU A 678 1.37 -48.11 11.24
C LEU A 678 1.70 -49.00 12.46
N ARG A 679 0.72 -49.69 13.06
CA ARG A 679 0.94 -50.61 14.18
C ARG A 679 1.82 -51.80 13.78
N SER A 680 1.65 -52.34 12.59
CA SER A 680 2.47 -53.41 12.03
C SER A 680 3.91 -52.94 11.79
N ILE A 681 4.10 -51.69 11.34
CA ILE A 681 5.43 -51.07 11.23
C ILE A 681 6.07 -50.97 12.61
N HIS A 682 5.38 -50.43 13.61
CA HIS A 682 5.88 -50.32 14.98
C HIS A 682 6.28 -51.68 15.57
N ARG A 683 5.38 -52.68 15.46
CA ARG A 683 5.64 -54.06 15.93
C ARG A 683 6.88 -54.67 15.25
N LEU A 684 7.07 -54.45 13.94
CA LEU A 684 8.27 -54.89 13.22
C LEU A 684 9.53 -54.23 13.80
N LEU A 685 9.50 -52.91 13.99
CA LEU A 685 10.67 -52.15 14.44
C LEU A 685 11.03 -52.45 15.90
N ASP A 686 10.04 -52.60 16.78
CA ASP A 686 10.26 -52.92 18.19
C ASP A 686 10.84 -54.31 18.38
N LYS A 687 10.23 -55.32 17.73
CA LYS A 687 10.67 -56.71 17.82
C LYS A 687 12.12 -56.91 17.36
N ASN A 688 12.61 -56.04 16.48
CA ASN A 688 13.94 -56.15 15.87
C ASN A 688 14.90 -55.01 16.29
N GLU A 689 14.61 -54.30 17.39
CA GLU A 689 15.48 -53.25 17.96
C GLU A 689 15.74 -52.02 17.06
N TYR A 690 14.84 -51.73 16.12
CA TYR A 690 14.88 -50.57 15.22
C TYR A 690 13.94 -49.43 15.66
N SER A 691 13.52 -49.42 16.92
CA SER A 691 12.59 -48.39 17.45
C SER A 691 13.13 -46.96 17.35
N PHE A 692 14.44 -46.76 17.22
CA PHE A 692 15.06 -45.44 16.98
C PHE A 692 14.58 -44.76 15.68
N LEU A 693 13.97 -45.49 14.75
CA LEU A 693 13.42 -44.94 13.50
C LEU A 693 12.12 -44.14 13.71
N TYR A 694 11.45 -44.31 14.85
CA TYR A 694 10.20 -43.61 15.15
C TYR A 694 10.19 -42.98 16.55
N LYS A 695 10.99 -43.48 17.49
CA LYS A 695 11.18 -42.86 18.81
C LYS A 695 12.07 -41.64 18.68
N ILE A 696 11.60 -40.51 19.21
CA ILE A 696 12.43 -39.34 19.46
C ILE A 696 13.37 -39.72 20.61
N ILE A 697 14.62 -40.10 20.31
CA ILE A 697 15.63 -40.28 21.36
C ILE A 697 16.02 -38.88 21.84
N PHE A 698 15.58 -38.55 23.05
CA PHE A 698 16.13 -37.44 23.82
C PHE A 698 17.59 -37.73 24.13
N ILE A 699 18.51 -37.09 23.40
CA ILE A 699 19.82 -36.78 23.98
C ILE A 699 19.63 -35.44 24.67
N PHE A 700 19.10 -35.48 25.89
CA PHE A 700 19.46 -34.42 26.83
C PHE A 700 20.97 -34.53 27.01
N MET A 701 21.68 -33.43 26.76
CA MET A 701 23.03 -33.28 27.28
C MET A 701 22.97 -33.33 28.82
N GLU A 702 22.92 -34.52 29.41
CA GLU A 702 23.20 -34.73 30.83
C GLU A 702 24.70 -34.63 31.10
N ASN A 703 25.33 -33.51 30.75
CA ASN A 703 26.67 -33.18 31.23
C ASN A 703 26.67 -32.12 32.34
N SER A 704 25.51 -31.65 32.79
CA SER A 704 25.43 -30.64 33.86
C SER A 704 25.07 -31.24 35.23
N TYR A 705 24.26 -32.31 35.28
CA TYR A 705 23.85 -32.90 36.56
C TYR A 705 24.85 -33.90 37.13
N LEU A 706 25.57 -34.66 36.29
CA LEU A 706 26.61 -35.58 36.77
C LEU A 706 27.81 -34.82 37.36
N MET A 707 28.12 -33.63 36.83
CA MET A 707 29.19 -32.78 37.35
C MET A 707 28.81 -32.09 38.67
N ILE A 708 27.54 -31.71 38.84
CA ILE A 708 27.03 -31.17 40.13
C ILE A 708 26.94 -32.28 41.18
N LEU A 709 26.56 -33.52 40.81
CA LEU A 709 26.56 -34.65 41.74
C LEU A 709 27.99 -35.05 42.16
N LEU A 710 28.96 -34.99 41.24
CA LEU A 710 30.38 -35.25 41.54
C LEU A 710 31.03 -34.13 42.38
N LEU A 711 30.64 -32.87 42.18
CA LEU A 711 31.10 -31.74 43.02
C LEU A 711 30.48 -31.76 44.42
N LEU A 712 29.22 -32.19 44.56
CA LEU A 712 28.56 -32.35 45.87
C LEU A 712 29.05 -33.57 46.65
N LEU A 713 29.55 -34.61 45.96
CA LEU A 713 30.17 -35.78 46.59
C LEU A 713 31.64 -35.55 46.97
N HIS A 714 32.33 -34.56 46.38
CA HIS A 714 33.70 -34.19 46.77
C HIS A 714 33.77 -33.25 47.97
N ASN A 715 32.71 -32.48 48.25
CA ASN A 715 32.63 -31.57 49.41
C ASN A 715 32.10 -32.22 50.71
N ASN A 716 31.84 -33.54 50.71
CA ASN A 716 31.36 -34.28 51.89
C ASN A 716 32.30 -35.41 52.33
N LYS A 717 33.59 -35.34 51.97
CA LYS A 717 34.64 -36.09 52.67
C LYS A 717 35.73 -35.11 53.11
N LYS A 718 36.03 -35.18 54.41
CA LYS A 718 37.25 -34.66 55.02
C LYS A 718 38.50 -34.99 54.20
#